data_AF-A0A9P8GKX3-F1
#
_entry.id   AF-A0A9P8GKX3-F1
#
_cell.length_a   1.000
_cell.length_b   1.000
_cell.length_c   1.000
_cell.angle_alpha   90.00
_cell.angle_beta   90.00
_cell.angle_gamma   90.00
#
_symmetry.space_group_name_H-M   'P 1'
#
loop_
_entity.id
_entity.type
_entity.pdbx_description
1 polymer ?
#
loop_
_entity_poly.entity_id
_entity_poly.type
_entity_poly.pdbx_seq_one_letter_code
_entity_poly.pdbx_strand_id
1 'polypeptide(L)'
;MDYGVGFVCLASQFIGRSLLELKLLRAYRTDDILTALLNAPNLRTLELSCEIPDATSDKLLKAMQKCMQLRVLELSFSIEAVITKDVLAAIASLPYLTRLHLPCGELTFEATEYVLATKTFPFRSITHLDLENFHSTAIDLLVGIPSLKSLSLGVIGTAPILQVLATLCNLHDLELRFRDSVAISYSQWECLTRLESLRRISIASWNDFGFSQVDLSSITKGEFISFFQAMPQLNGFWINAAIANTAELYIKAGEICKNLESLGLRGQIDSTMILESHTGGDPLYPMLESLWVHQFIEPRDEHTWDERVDNAALLLCKAAPKLWAVHGGTQIIQEQDHDLEPFVTECDNFTACVEGRHYSMRQQERTKWLDEKYGKNTHSGMPIMSRDDEDYTARRKTYNSAVDKRPLAIVVAKSADEVASTIRFARRNGVDISVRAGGHDMFGRALVEDGLLIDIRKLDDVTVDKDAGTAKIGGGVLSEKLSKVLAEHGCMTPCPNIATVGYIGFAMTGGYGPMAHKFGLGVDHLLSARIVDANGDIVQADDHVMKAMRGAGGNFGVVVEATIKIHGFAQMLAGSIIFESADYRMSMRNVQAGMEKLAAENDLPPELELQPFLTATPTGKVYGGFFMWAGPDIDLGRKYLDRVLSFHPYVLCTVAPATMMESLERTAAYVPESSYMNSRAVNVKRITPEIYDVLVEACERMPADPAAMLTWHEVRSCSPSFDPTTSLASVFDCREPHYVIEILANASIEENFEAVSKWGLSLKEELLRKAPEEVLNASWLASTPDEDTGWLEKLYGTANAQFLRELKKKRDPEAIFKHAIPRIQL
;
A
#
# COMPACT_ATOMS: atom_id res chain seq x y z
N MET A 1 0.18 -33.87 22.13
CA MET A 1 -0.26 -34.21 20.76
C MET A 1 0.09 -32.98 19.91
N ASP A 2 1.26 -32.88 19.26
CA ASP A 2 1.81 -33.75 18.21
C ASP A 2 0.84 -34.00 17.05
N TYR A 3 0.59 -32.94 16.28
CA TYR A 3 0.19 -32.96 14.86
C TYR A 3 0.85 -31.71 14.24
N GLY A 4 1.81 -31.77 13.31
CA GLY A 4 1.99 -32.74 12.24
C GLY A 4 1.03 -32.41 11.10
N VAL A 5 1.54 -31.71 10.07
CA VAL A 5 0.88 -31.28 8.80
C VAL A 5 0.25 -29.87 8.84
N GLY A 6 0.75 -28.94 8.03
CA GLY A 6 0.02 -27.68 7.80
C GLY A 6 0.59 -26.64 6.82
N PHE A 7 1.86 -26.22 6.92
CA PHE A 7 2.32 -25.04 6.16
C PHE A 7 3.30 -25.32 5.01
N VAL A 8 4.06 -26.43 5.07
CA VAL A 8 5.19 -26.64 4.13
C VAL A 8 4.76 -27.30 2.81
N CYS A 9 3.66 -28.06 2.79
CA CYS A 9 3.20 -28.76 1.58
C CYS A 9 2.42 -27.86 0.60
N LEU A 10 1.90 -26.71 1.07
CA LEU A 10 1.21 -25.73 0.23
C LEU A 10 2.21 -24.91 -0.61
N ALA A 11 3.40 -24.60 -0.10
CA ALA A 11 4.36 -23.78 -0.84
C ALA A 11 4.88 -24.48 -2.12
N SER A 12 5.20 -25.77 -2.09
CA SER A 12 5.74 -26.47 -3.27
C SER A 12 4.72 -26.63 -4.43
N GLN A 13 3.41 -26.52 -4.14
CA GLN A 13 2.35 -26.55 -5.15
C GLN A 13 1.98 -25.15 -5.69
N PHE A 14 2.38 -24.07 -5.01
CA PHE A 14 2.03 -22.69 -5.35
C PHE A 14 3.20 -21.87 -5.95
N ILE A 15 4.43 -22.38 -5.90
CA ILE A 15 5.60 -21.70 -6.47
C ILE A 15 5.64 -21.89 -7.99
N GLY A 16 4.88 -21.04 -8.68
CA GLY A 16 4.85 -20.90 -10.14
C GLY A 16 5.56 -19.62 -10.63
N ARG A 17 5.43 -19.31 -11.93
CA ARG A 17 6.08 -18.15 -12.58
C ARG A 17 5.65 -16.77 -12.05
N SER A 18 4.68 -16.68 -11.14
CA SER A 18 4.09 -15.43 -10.65
C SER A 18 4.54 -15.01 -9.26
N LEU A 19 5.38 -15.81 -8.59
CA LEU A 19 5.85 -15.49 -7.24
C LEU A 19 6.87 -14.34 -7.26
N LEU A 20 6.51 -13.20 -6.66
CA LEU A 20 7.36 -12.00 -6.60
C LEU A 20 8.05 -11.83 -5.24
N GLU A 21 7.42 -12.29 -4.16
CA GLU A 21 7.96 -12.20 -2.80
C GLU A 21 7.77 -13.52 -2.07
N LEU A 22 8.78 -13.95 -1.33
CA LEU A 22 8.70 -15.12 -0.45
C LEU A 22 9.35 -14.79 0.89
N LYS A 23 8.54 -14.77 1.95
CA LYS A 23 8.98 -14.62 3.33
C LYS A 23 8.68 -15.89 4.12
N LEU A 24 9.72 -16.54 4.62
CA LEU A 24 9.60 -17.80 5.37
C LEU A 24 10.14 -17.61 6.78
N LEU A 25 9.24 -17.63 7.77
CA LEU A 25 9.58 -17.40 9.18
C LEU A 25 9.90 -18.68 9.95
N ARG A 26 9.49 -19.86 9.44
CA ARG A 26 9.79 -21.21 9.97
C ARG A 26 9.67 -22.26 8.85
N ALA A 27 10.60 -23.20 8.73
CA ALA A 27 10.54 -24.29 7.75
C ALA A 27 11.00 -25.62 8.37
N TYR A 28 10.31 -26.72 8.04
CA TYR A 28 10.65 -28.08 8.50
C TYR A 28 11.18 -28.99 7.36
N ARG A 29 11.19 -28.51 6.10
CA ARG A 29 11.74 -29.22 4.92
C ARG A 29 12.40 -28.26 3.94
N THR A 30 13.61 -27.84 4.25
CA THR A 30 14.30 -26.79 3.49
C THR A 30 14.64 -27.18 2.05
N ASP A 31 14.87 -28.47 1.80
CA ASP A 31 15.16 -29.00 0.46
C ASP A 31 14.01 -28.82 -0.53
N ASP A 32 12.76 -28.94 -0.08
CA ASP A 32 11.57 -28.76 -0.93
C ASP A 32 11.40 -27.29 -1.32
N ILE A 33 11.76 -26.37 -0.42
CA ILE A 33 11.69 -24.92 -0.62
C ILE A 33 12.77 -24.47 -1.61
N LEU A 34 14.02 -24.90 -1.41
CA LEU A 34 15.12 -24.59 -2.33
C LEU A 34 14.87 -25.14 -3.74
N THR A 35 14.24 -26.32 -3.83
CA THR A 35 13.85 -26.91 -5.12
C THR A 35 12.73 -26.11 -5.78
N ALA A 36 11.77 -25.59 -5.01
CA ALA A 36 10.71 -24.76 -5.54
C ALA A 36 11.22 -23.38 -5.99
N LEU A 37 12.18 -22.78 -5.26
CA LEU A 37 12.85 -21.55 -5.67
C LEU A 37 13.53 -21.66 -7.06
N LEU A 38 14.05 -22.84 -7.44
CA LEU A 38 14.60 -23.09 -8.78
C LEU A 38 13.59 -22.92 -9.93
N ASN A 39 12.28 -22.87 -9.62
CA ASN A 39 11.19 -22.71 -10.58
C ASN A 39 10.51 -21.32 -10.54
N ALA A 40 11.06 -20.36 -9.76
CA ALA A 40 10.52 -19.01 -9.58
C ALA A 40 11.45 -17.91 -10.16
N PRO A 41 11.62 -17.81 -11.50
CA PRO A 41 12.58 -16.89 -12.11
C PRO A 41 12.25 -15.39 -11.92
N ASN A 42 11.01 -15.07 -11.52
CA ASN A 42 10.52 -13.71 -11.34
C ASN A 42 10.60 -13.22 -9.88
N LEU A 43 11.15 -14.02 -8.96
CA LEU A 43 11.24 -13.66 -7.55
C LEU A 43 12.09 -12.40 -7.36
N ARG A 44 11.53 -11.41 -6.66
CA ARG A 44 12.13 -10.10 -6.38
C ARG A 44 12.57 -9.94 -4.93
N THR A 45 11.84 -10.53 -3.99
CA THR A 45 12.15 -10.49 -2.57
C THR A 45 12.23 -11.91 -2.03
N LEU A 46 13.35 -12.25 -1.39
CA LEU A 46 13.54 -13.51 -0.71
C LEU A 46 14.00 -13.24 0.72
N GLU A 47 13.13 -13.52 1.68
CA GLU A 47 13.42 -13.45 3.11
C GLU A 47 13.30 -14.85 3.70
N LEU A 48 14.42 -15.39 4.18
CA LEU A 48 14.53 -16.73 4.76
C LEU A 48 14.97 -16.62 6.22
N SER A 49 14.02 -16.73 7.13
CA SER A 49 14.24 -16.78 8.58
C SER A 49 13.96 -18.19 9.12
N CYS A 50 14.71 -19.18 8.64
CA CYS A 50 14.62 -20.56 9.13
C CYS A 50 15.99 -21.21 9.24
N GLU A 51 16.23 -22.02 10.27
CA GLU A 51 17.41 -22.89 10.33
C GLU A 51 17.40 -23.84 9.13
N ILE A 52 18.52 -23.88 8.41
CA ILE A 52 18.72 -24.77 7.27
C ILE A 52 19.79 -25.79 7.67
N PRO A 53 19.42 -26.98 8.15
CA PRO A 53 20.40 -28.02 8.42
C PRO A 53 20.96 -28.49 7.07
N ASP A 54 22.28 -28.42 6.90
CA ASP A 54 23.05 -29.08 5.84
C ASP A 54 22.52 -28.94 4.40
N ALA A 55 21.83 -27.83 4.05
CA ALA A 55 21.56 -27.57 2.63
C ALA A 55 22.87 -27.15 1.97
N THR A 56 23.40 -28.04 1.14
CA THR A 56 24.62 -27.80 0.38
C THR A 56 24.56 -26.45 -0.32
N SER A 57 25.58 -25.62 -0.10
CA SER A 57 25.78 -24.31 -0.74
C SER A 57 25.42 -24.33 -2.22
N ASP A 58 25.60 -25.46 -2.90
CA ASP A 58 25.20 -25.77 -4.28
C ASP A 58 23.70 -25.56 -4.62
N LYS A 59 22.75 -25.92 -3.74
CA LYS A 59 21.32 -25.74 -4.03
C LYS A 59 20.91 -24.28 -3.90
N LEU A 60 21.40 -23.61 -2.85
CA LEU A 60 21.25 -22.17 -2.69
C LEU A 60 21.90 -21.44 -3.89
N LEU A 61 23.12 -21.82 -4.27
CA LEU A 61 23.84 -21.32 -5.44
C LEU A 61 23.00 -21.45 -6.73
N LYS A 62 22.46 -22.64 -6.99
CA LYS A 62 21.61 -22.89 -8.17
C LYS A 62 20.32 -22.09 -8.14
N ALA A 63 19.70 -21.92 -6.97
CA ALA A 63 18.50 -21.11 -6.80
C ALA A 63 18.79 -19.64 -7.12
N MET A 64 19.87 -19.10 -6.57
CA MET A 64 20.30 -17.72 -6.81
C MET A 64 20.65 -17.47 -8.27
N GLN A 65 21.34 -18.39 -8.94
CA GLN A 65 21.63 -18.29 -10.38
C GLN A 65 20.37 -18.24 -11.28
N LYS A 66 19.21 -18.65 -10.77
CA LYS A 66 17.93 -18.59 -11.50
C LYS A 66 17.05 -17.41 -11.13
N CYS A 67 17.21 -16.85 -9.92
CA CYS A 67 16.45 -15.70 -9.44
C CYS A 67 17.09 -14.37 -9.87
N MET A 68 17.31 -14.18 -11.17
CA MET A 68 18.02 -13.00 -11.70
C MET A 68 17.30 -11.67 -11.45
N GLN A 69 16.03 -11.69 -11.04
CA GLN A 69 15.20 -10.51 -10.71
C GLN A 69 15.27 -10.12 -9.22
N LEU A 70 16.07 -10.81 -8.41
CA LEU A 70 16.13 -10.60 -6.98
C LEU A 70 16.70 -9.21 -6.64
N ARG A 71 15.98 -8.47 -5.80
CA ARG A 71 16.30 -7.13 -5.30
C ARG A 71 16.64 -7.11 -3.82
N VAL A 72 15.97 -7.96 -3.05
CA VAL A 72 16.14 -8.08 -1.60
C VAL A 72 16.46 -9.54 -1.27
N LEU A 73 17.55 -9.75 -0.55
CA LEU A 73 17.94 -11.05 -0.01
C LEU A 73 18.24 -10.90 1.48
N GLU A 74 17.40 -11.50 2.32
CA GLU A 74 17.60 -11.53 3.77
C GLU A 74 17.65 -12.98 4.24
N LEU A 75 18.75 -13.36 4.89
CA LEU A 75 18.95 -14.69 5.47
C LEU A 75 19.07 -14.52 6.98
N SER A 76 18.38 -15.29 7.82
CA SER A 76 18.43 -15.12 9.29
C SER A 76 18.68 -16.44 10.02
N PHE A 77 19.72 -17.18 9.65
CA PHE A 77 20.10 -18.47 10.25
C PHE A 77 21.59 -18.57 10.56
N SER A 78 21.94 -19.34 11.59
CA SER A 78 23.33 -19.77 11.82
C SER A 78 23.72 -20.77 10.73
N ILE A 79 24.46 -20.31 9.72
CA ILE A 79 25.17 -21.21 8.82
C ILE A 79 26.25 -21.88 9.67
N GLU A 80 26.19 -23.20 9.86
CA GLU A 80 27.39 -23.92 10.26
C GLU A 80 28.49 -23.55 9.25
N ALA A 81 29.45 -22.78 9.74
CA ALA A 81 30.69 -22.35 9.12
C ALA A 81 30.73 -22.32 7.58
N VAL A 82 30.90 -21.12 7.03
CA VAL A 82 31.39 -20.81 5.66
C VAL A 82 30.31 -20.49 4.62
N ILE A 83 30.03 -19.18 4.46
CA ILE A 83 29.62 -18.65 3.15
C ILE A 83 30.80 -18.91 2.20
N THR A 84 30.65 -19.87 1.30
CA THR A 84 31.73 -20.24 0.37
C THR A 84 31.96 -19.15 -0.67
N LYS A 85 33.15 -19.15 -1.29
CA LYS A 85 33.49 -18.29 -2.43
C LYS A 85 32.42 -18.34 -3.53
N ASP A 86 31.84 -19.51 -3.78
CA ASP A 86 30.85 -19.69 -4.83
C ASP A 86 29.53 -18.99 -4.49
N VAL A 87 29.08 -19.03 -3.22
CA VAL A 87 27.87 -18.32 -2.78
C VAL A 87 28.07 -16.81 -2.91
N LEU A 88 29.24 -16.28 -2.51
CA LEU A 88 29.57 -14.87 -2.72
C LEU A 88 29.58 -14.49 -4.20
N ALA A 89 30.12 -15.36 -5.07
CA ALA A 89 30.12 -15.15 -6.51
C ALA A 89 28.70 -15.18 -7.11
N ALA A 90 27.79 -16.01 -6.59
CA ALA A 90 26.39 -16.01 -7.02
C ALA A 90 25.64 -14.77 -6.56
N ILE A 91 25.78 -14.34 -5.29
CA ILE A 91 25.20 -13.09 -4.80
C ILE A 91 25.64 -11.93 -5.70
N ALA A 92 26.92 -11.88 -6.04
CA ALA A 92 27.50 -10.87 -6.91
C ALA A 92 27.00 -10.89 -8.36
N SER A 93 26.53 -12.05 -8.82
CA SER A 93 25.99 -12.20 -10.17
C SER A 93 24.55 -11.67 -10.31
N LEU A 94 23.89 -11.31 -9.20
CA LEU A 94 22.52 -10.81 -9.20
C LEU A 94 22.48 -9.32 -9.59
N PRO A 95 21.99 -8.96 -10.80
CA PRO A 95 22.17 -7.62 -11.36
C PRO A 95 21.27 -6.55 -10.72
N TYR A 96 20.20 -6.94 -10.03
CA TYR A 96 19.23 -6.02 -9.42
C TYR A 96 19.25 -6.04 -7.89
N LEU A 97 20.18 -6.77 -7.28
CA LEU A 97 20.26 -6.86 -5.82
C LEU A 97 20.70 -5.52 -5.23
N THR A 98 19.82 -4.91 -4.44
CA THR A 98 20.05 -3.59 -3.82
C THR A 98 20.07 -3.64 -2.30
N ARG A 99 19.46 -4.66 -1.67
CA ARG A 99 19.47 -4.90 -0.22
C ARG A 99 19.89 -6.34 0.09
N LEU A 100 20.85 -6.48 1.00
CA LEU A 100 21.41 -7.75 1.42
C LEU A 100 21.58 -7.79 2.94
N HIS A 101 21.01 -8.79 3.58
CA HIS A 101 21.26 -9.14 4.98
C HIS A 101 21.84 -10.56 5.07
N LEU A 102 23.03 -10.70 5.64
CA LEU A 102 23.74 -11.97 5.82
C LEU A 102 24.12 -12.20 7.30
N PRO A 103 23.67 -13.31 7.90
CA PRO A 103 23.99 -13.72 9.25
C PRO A 103 25.31 -14.50 9.20
N CYS A 104 26.41 -13.82 8.88
CA CYS A 104 27.71 -14.46 8.80
C CYS A 104 28.09 -14.99 10.20
N GLY A 105 28.56 -16.22 10.35
CA GLY A 105 29.16 -16.71 11.61
C GLY A 105 30.63 -16.29 11.77
N GLU A 106 31.34 -16.19 10.64
CA GLU A 106 32.67 -15.59 10.44
C GLU A 106 32.91 -15.55 8.92
N LEU A 107 33.38 -14.42 8.36
CA LEU A 107 34.01 -14.44 7.03
C LEU A 107 35.40 -15.07 7.22
N THR A 108 35.56 -16.34 6.85
CA THR A 108 36.85 -17.03 6.99
C THR A 108 37.95 -16.34 6.17
N PHE A 109 39.20 -16.55 6.57
CA PHE A 109 40.41 -16.02 5.91
C PHE A 109 40.43 -16.31 4.39
N GLU A 110 39.80 -17.41 3.95
CA GLU A 110 39.70 -17.84 2.55
C GLU A 110 38.77 -16.96 1.68
N ALA A 111 37.66 -16.47 2.24
CA ALA A 111 36.79 -15.50 1.54
C ALA A 111 37.50 -14.14 1.38
N THR A 112 38.32 -13.79 2.36
CA THR A 112 39.15 -12.57 2.37
C THR A 112 40.24 -12.65 1.30
N GLU A 113 40.93 -13.79 1.14
CA GLU A 113 41.91 -13.99 0.06
C GLU A 113 41.31 -13.87 -1.34
N TYR A 114 40.09 -14.39 -1.57
CA TYR A 114 39.43 -14.27 -2.89
C TYR A 114 39.17 -12.81 -3.27
N VAL A 115 38.61 -12.03 -2.34
CA VAL A 115 38.28 -10.62 -2.59
C VAL A 115 39.55 -9.77 -2.73
N LEU A 116 40.59 -10.07 -1.93
CA LEU A 116 41.90 -9.43 -2.06
C LEU A 116 42.60 -9.80 -3.39
N ALA A 117 42.45 -11.04 -3.87
CA ALA A 117 43.01 -11.50 -5.13
C ALA A 117 42.33 -10.88 -6.36
N THR A 118 41.02 -10.61 -6.32
CA THR A 118 40.29 -9.97 -7.43
C THR A 118 40.38 -8.44 -7.44
N LYS A 119 40.89 -7.82 -6.36
CA LYS A 119 40.91 -6.36 -6.13
C LYS A 119 39.56 -5.66 -6.39
N THR A 120 38.47 -6.41 -6.38
CA THR A 120 37.13 -5.92 -6.72
C THR A 120 36.12 -6.55 -5.78
N PHE A 121 35.45 -5.70 -5.01
CA PHE A 121 34.33 -6.15 -4.20
C PHE A 121 33.14 -6.45 -5.11
N PRO A 122 32.43 -7.58 -4.90
CA PRO A 122 31.57 -8.11 -5.94
C PRO A 122 30.11 -7.58 -5.81
N PHE A 123 29.88 -6.56 -4.96
CA PHE A 123 28.56 -6.02 -4.60
C PHE A 123 28.30 -4.59 -5.11
N ARG A 124 28.66 -4.28 -6.36
CA ARG A 124 28.61 -2.90 -6.89
C ARG A 124 27.23 -2.24 -6.91
N SER A 125 26.14 -3.01 -6.88
CA SER A 125 24.75 -2.51 -6.90
C SER A 125 24.10 -2.38 -5.52
N ILE A 126 24.78 -2.83 -4.45
CA ILE A 126 24.19 -2.87 -3.12
C ILE A 126 24.15 -1.47 -2.50
N THR A 127 22.95 -1.05 -2.13
CA THR A 127 22.68 0.23 -1.47
C THR A 127 22.49 0.08 0.05
N HIS A 128 22.04 -1.09 0.50
CA HIS A 128 21.81 -1.44 1.91
C HIS A 128 22.47 -2.79 2.21
N LEU A 129 23.43 -2.79 3.13
CA LEU A 129 24.17 -3.99 3.52
C LEU A 129 24.09 -4.20 5.03
N ASP A 130 23.67 -5.38 5.45
CA ASP A 130 23.65 -5.80 6.86
C ASP A 130 24.41 -7.12 7.04
N LEU A 131 25.43 -7.12 7.90
CA LEU A 131 26.26 -8.29 8.20
C LEU A 131 26.32 -8.50 9.71
N GLU A 132 25.87 -9.65 10.21
CA GLU A 132 25.78 -9.88 11.67
C GLU A 132 27.11 -10.18 12.37
N ASN A 133 28.05 -10.90 11.74
CA ASN A 133 29.41 -11.06 12.27
C ASN A 133 30.47 -10.81 11.20
N PHE A 134 31.11 -9.66 11.30
CA PHE A 134 32.10 -9.13 10.38
C PHE A 134 33.42 -8.90 11.11
N HIS A 135 34.48 -9.61 10.72
CA HIS A 135 35.79 -9.41 11.33
C HIS A 135 36.39 -8.08 10.88
N SER A 136 36.74 -7.22 11.85
CA SER A 136 37.19 -5.84 11.62
C SER A 136 38.40 -5.69 10.68
N THR A 137 39.25 -6.71 10.54
CA THR A 137 40.38 -6.72 9.59
C THR A 137 39.95 -6.82 8.11
N ALA A 138 38.71 -7.19 7.84
CA ALA A 138 38.16 -7.28 6.49
C ALA A 138 37.51 -5.96 6.03
N ILE A 139 37.62 -4.87 6.79
CA ILE A 139 36.88 -3.62 6.53
C ILE A 139 37.22 -2.96 5.19
N ASP A 140 38.46 -3.12 4.70
CA ASP A 140 38.90 -2.59 3.40
C ASP A 140 38.07 -3.11 2.23
N LEU A 141 37.40 -4.26 2.43
CA LEU A 141 36.52 -4.84 1.44
C LEU A 141 35.30 -3.96 1.13
N LEU A 142 34.81 -3.19 2.10
CA LEU A 142 33.64 -2.32 1.91
C LEU A 142 33.92 -1.10 1.03
N VAL A 143 35.18 -0.67 0.91
CA VAL A 143 35.61 0.46 0.07
C VAL A 143 35.26 0.25 -1.41
N GLY A 144 35.09 -1.02 -1.84
CA GLY A 144 34.73 -1.38 -3.21
C GLY A 144 33.25 -1.20 -3.58
N ILE A 145 32.39 -0.67 -2.70
CA ILE A 145 30.94 -0.49 -2.95
C ILE A 145 30.58 1.00 -3.05
N PRO A 146 30.71 1.64 -4.22
CA PRO A 146 30.45 3.08 -4.36
C PRO A 146 28.97 3.47 -4.23
N SER A 147 28.05 2.51 -4.32
CA SER A 147 26.59 2.71 -4.25
C SER A 147 26.02 2.57 -2.84
N LEU A 148 26.84 2.19 -1.86
CA LEU A 148 26.42 1.92 -0.49
C LEU A 148 25.91 3.20 0.19
N LYS A 149 24.67 3.17 0.66
CA LYS A 149 24.02 4.28 1.38
C LYS A 149 23.70 3.95 2.82
N SER A 150 23.46 2.67 3.13
CA SER A 150 23.16 2.18 4.47
C SER A 150 23.98 0.95 4.79
N LEU A 151 24.61 0.93 5.97
CA LEU A 151 25.50 -0.13 6.41
C LEU A 151 25.21 -0.48 7.86
N SER A 152 24.94 -1.76 8.14
CA SER A 152 24.83 -2.33 9.48
C SER A 152 25.84 -3.47 9.63
N LEU A 153 26.70 -3.41 10.64
CA LEU A 153 27.75 -4.41 10.88
C LEU A 153 27.73 -4.85 12.34
N GLY A 154 27.62 -6.14 12.60
CA GLY A 154 28.09 -6.71 13.86
C GLY A 154 29.57 -7.01 13.77
N VAL A 155 30.39 -6.35 14.59
CA VAL A 155 31.84 -6.28 14.45
C VAL A 155 32.54 -7.23 15.42
N ILE A 156 33.45 -8.04 14.90
CA ILE A 156 34.36 -8.89 15.67
C ILE A 156 35.79 -8.32 15.60
N GLY A 157 36.45 -8.22 16.76
CA GLY A 157 37.82 -7.72 16.88
C GLY A 157 37.93 -6.19 16.99
N THR A 158 39.17 -5.69 16.98
CA THR A 158 39.51 -4.32 17.43
C THR A 158 40.20 -3.45 16.36
N ALA A 159 40.16 -3.85 15.08
CA ALA A 159 40.78 -3.07 14.00
C ALA A 159 40.11 -1.68 13.85
N PRO A 160 40.80 -0.66 13.29
CA PRO A 160 40.32 0.73 13.25
C PRO A 160 39.20 0.95 12.21
N ILE A 161 38.06 0.29 12.43
CA ILE A 161 36.93 0.22 11.48
C ILE A 161 36.43 1.60 11.06
N LEU A 162 36.37 2.55 12.01
CA LEU A 162 35.90 3.92 11.76
C LEU A 162 36.81 4.69 10.79
N GLN A 163 38.12 4.43 10.81
CA GLN A 163 39.06 5.09 9.89
C GLN A 163 38.84 4.67 8.45
N VAL A 164 38.52 3.40 8.23
CA VAL A 164 38.25 2.87 6.89
C VAL A 164 36.85 3.25 6.43
N LEU A 165 35.84 3.18 7.30
CA LEU A 165 34.49 3.63 6.98
C LEU A 165 34.45 5.09 6.57
N ALA A 166 35.26 5.95 7.19
CA ALA A 166 35.40 7.36 6.82
C ALA A 166 35.89 7.61 5.38
N THR A 167 36.39 6.58 4.69
CA THR A 167 36.77 6.66 3.26
C THR A 167 35.59 6.38 2.31
N LEU A 168 34.43 5.98 2.83
CA LEU A 168 33.21 5.77 2.06
C LEU A 168 32.51 7.10 1.80
N CYS A 169 32.63 7.66 0.59
CA CYS A 169 32.20 9.03 0.32
C CYS A 169 30.67 9.28 0.34
N ASN A 170 29.78 8.30 0.63
CA ASN A 170 28.33 8.48 0.44
C ASN A 170 27.39 7.69 1.38
N LEU A 171 27.81 7.44 2.62
CA LEU A 171 26.97 6.75 3.59
C LEU A 171 25.96 7.73 4.24
N HIS A 172 24.68 7.35 4.26
CA HIS A 172 23.59 8.08 4.92
C HIS A 172 23.27 7.50 6.30
N ASP A 173 23.34 6.17 6.42
CA ASP A 173 23.00 5.44 7.65
C ASP A 173 24.13 4.46 8.02
N LEU A 174 24.59 4.55 9.26
CA LEU A 174 25.62 3.66 9.81
C LEU A 174 25.15 3.04 11.12
N GLU A 175 25.21 1.71 11.21
CA GLU A 175 25.01 0.97 12.45
C GLU A 175 26.19 0.01 12.68
N LEU A 176 26.80 0.09 13.86
CA LEU A 176 27.90 -0.78 14.29
C LEU A 176 27.52 -1.45 15.60
N ARG A 177 27.67 -2.77 15.69
CA ARG A 177 27.33 -3.58 16.86
C ARG A 177 28.54 -4.43 17.24
N PHE A 178 29.38 -3.96 18.15
CA PHE A 178 30.57 -4.69 18.58
C PHE A 178 30.20 -5.87 19.48
N ARG A 179 30.81 -7.04 19.26
CA ARG A 179 30.56 -8.25 20.07
C ARG A 179 31.27 -8.24 21.44
N ASP A 180 32.11 -7.24 21.69
CA ASP A 180 32.83 -7.02 22.94
C ASP A 180 32.88 -5.52 23.26
N SER A 181 33.24 -5.18 24.49
CA SER A 181 33.55 -3.81 24.87
C SER A 181 34.70 -3.28 24.01
N VAL A 182 34.53 -2.10 23.43
CA VAL A 182 35.51 -1.47 22.54
C VAL A 182 35.83 -0.07 23.03
N ALA A 183 37.11 0.26 23.14
CA ALA A 183 37.55 1.63 23.37
C ALA A 183 37.72 2.35 22.04
N ILE A 184 37.07 3.51 21.88
CA ILE A 184 37.19 4.34 20.68
C ILE A 184 37.90 5.64 21.07
N SER A 185 39.08 5.86 20.51
CA SER A 185 39.82 7.11 20.73
C SER A 185 39.18 8.27 19.98
N TYR A 186 39.42 9.51 20.41
CA TYR A 186 38.97 10.69 19.66
C TYR A 186 39.45 10.67 18.21
N SER A 187 40.68 10.24 17.93
CA SER A 187 41.20 10.15 16.55
C SER A 187 40.44 9.15 15.67
N GLN A 188 39.85 8.10 16.24
CA GLN A 188 38.97 7.17 15.52
C GLN A 188 37.56 7.76 15.36
N TRP A 189 37.07 8.43 16.41
CA TRP A 189 35.77 9.10 16.44
C TRP A 189 35.67 10.24 15.41
N GLU A 190 36.67 11.12 15.39
CA GLU A 190 36.75 12.28 14.50
C GLU A 190 36.72 11.88 13.02
N CYS A 191 37.21 10.68 12.66
CA CYS A 191 37.20 10.22 11.27
C CYS A 191 35.78 10.17 10.68
N LEU A 192 34.75 9.90 11.48
CA LEU A 192 33.36 9.86 11.04
C LEU A 192 32.87 11.21 10.48
N THR A 193 33.48 12.33 10.89
CA THR A 193 33.15 13.67 10.36
C THR A 193 33.44 13.82 8.87
N ARG A 194 34.27 12.94 8.29
CA ARG A 194 34.54 12.91 6.85
C ARG A 194 33.36 12.38 6.04
N LEU A 195 32.36 11.79 6.69
CA LEU A 195 31.13 11.30 6.06
C LEU A 195 30.09 12.42 5.94
N GLU A 196 30.27 13.30 4.96
CA GLU A 196 29.42 14.50 4.78
C GLU A 196 27.92 14.17 4.57
N SER A 197 27.61 12.99 4.01
CA SER A 197 26.23 12.54 3.74
C SER A 197 25.57 11.83 4.92
N LEU A 198 26.30 11.57 6.02
CA LEU A 198 25.80 10.78 7.15
C LEU A 198 24.69 11.53 7.87
N ARG A 199 23.51 10.91 7.95
CA ARG A 199 22.30 11.43 8.61
C ARG A 199 22.05 10.72 9.93
N ARG A 200 22.26 9.39 9.95
CA ARG A 200 22.02 8.55 11.13
C ARG A 200 23.24 7.70 11.46
N ILE A 201 23.59 7.67 12.75
CA ILE A 201 24.66 6.82 13.27
C ILE A 201 24.20 6.10 14.53
N SER A 202 24.50 4.81 14.61
CA SER A 202 24.25 3.94 15.76
C SER A 202 25.50 3.13 16.07
N ILE A 203 25.99 3.17 17.31
CA ILE A 203 27.15 2.38 17.75
C ILE A 203 26.82 1.65 19.06
N ALA A 204 26.66 0.34 19.00
CA ALA A 204 26.42 -0.53 20.13
C ALA A 204 27.64 -1.41 20.44
N SER A 205 27.72 -1.90 21.67
CA SER A 205 28.36 -3.18 21.94
C SER A 205 27.38 -4.08 22.70
N TRP A 206 27.43 -5.38 22.43
CA TRP A 206 26.84 -6.46 23.25
C TRP A 206 27.94 -7.46 23.61
N ASN A 207 27.77 -8.23 24.68
CA ASN A 207 28.49 -9.48 24.90
C ASN A 207 27.48 -10.53 25.39
N ASP A 208 27.85 -11.81 25.34
CA ASP A 208 26.95 -12.92 25.71
C ASP A 208 26.47 -12.86 27.19
N PHE A 209 27.07 -11.98 28.00
CA PHE A 209 26.77 -11.76 29.41
C PHE A 209 25.99 -10.46 29.70
N GLY A 210 25.64 -9.65 28.68
CA GLY A 210 24.80 -8.45 28.80
C GLY A 210 25.47 -7.15 29.29
N PHE A 211 26.81 -7.12 29.49
CA PHE A 211 27.54 -6.01 30.13
C PHE A 211 28.66 -5.37 29.28
N SER A 212 28.54 -5.31 27.96
CA SER A 212 29.51 -4.59 27.13
C SER A 212 29.11 -3.14 26.90
N GLN A 213 30.11 -2.25 26.86
CA GLN A 213 29.92 -0.84 26.52
C GLN A 213 31.04 -0.36 25.58
N VAL A 214 30.72 0.66 24.78
CA VAL A 214 31.71 1.42 24.03
C VAL A 214 32.39 2.38 25.00
N ASP A 215 33.67 2.20 25.25
CA ASP A 215 34.44 3.09 26.11
C ASP A 215 34.83 4.36 25.33
N LEU A 216 34.19 5.47 25.69
CA LEU A 216 34.47 6.80 25.19
C LEU A 216 35.07 7.70 26.29
N SER A 217 35.51 7.14 27.42
CA SER A 217 36.03 7.92 28.55
C SER A 217 37.29 8.72 28.21
N SER A 218 37.96 8.37 27.11
CA SER A 218 39.12 9.08 26.58
C SER A 218 38.78 10.34 25.77
N ILE A 219 37.51 10.54 25.39
CA ILE A 219 37.06 11.70 24.62
C ILE A 219 36.70 12.84 25.59
N THR A 220 37.36 13.98 25.43
CA THR A 220 37.05 15.17 26.22
C THR A 220 35.74 15.81 25.76
N LYS A 221 35.14 16.61 26.65
CA LYS A 221 33.94 17.40 26.31
C LYS A 221 34.15 18.31 25.09
N GLY A 222 35.31 18.97 24.99
CA GLY A 222 35.60 19.85 23.85
C GLY A 222 35.65 19.08 22.53
N GLU A 223 36.23 17.88 22.55
CA GLU A 223 36.32 16.97 21.40
C GLU A 223 34.94 16.44 20.98
N PHE A 224 34.09 16.04 21.93
CA PHE A 224 32.71 15.64 21.66
C PHE A 224 31.90 16.76 21.01
N ILE A 225 32.04 18.00 21.50
CA ILE A 225 31.38 19.18 20.93
C ILE A 225 31.87 19.45 19.51
N SER A 226 33.19 19.37 19.30
CA SER A 226 33.81 19.59 17.99
C SER A 226 33.28 18.62 16.95
N PHE A 227 33.01 17.37 17.34
CA PHE A 227 32.39 16.37 16.48
C PHE A 227 31.00 16.79 15.97
N PHE A 228 30.07 17.17 16.86
CA PHE A 228 28.73 17.59 16.44
C PHE A 228 28.75 18.90 15.63
N GLN A 229 29.69 19.81 15.92
CA GLN A 229 29.87 21.03 15.10
C GLN A 229 30.30 20.71 13.67
N ALA A 230 31.07 19.64 13.49
CA ALA A 230 31.48 19.16 12.18
C ALA A 230 30.37 18.38 11.44
N MET A 231 29.30 17.96 12.13
CA MET A 231 28.19 17.18 11.56
C MET A 231 26.79 17.76 11.85
N PRO A 232 26.51 19.02 11.46
CA PRO A 232 25.21 19.66 11.70
C PRO A 232 24.03 18.99 10.97
N GLN A 233 24.32 18.13 9.99
CA GLN A 233 23.34 17.43 9.14
C GLN A 233 22.72 16.18 9.77
N LEU A 234 23.24 15.71 10.92
CA LEU A 234 22.74 14.54 11.63
C LEU A 234 21.28 14.76 12.08
N ASN A 235 20.43 13.77 11.82
CA ASN A 235 19.05 13.71 12.32
C ASN A 235 18.80 12.53 13.27
N GLY A 236 19.73 11.57 13.36
CA GLY A 236 19.68 10.49 14.34
C GLY A 236 21.06 10.11 14.87
N PHE A 237 21.19 9.96 16.18
CA PHE A 237 22.44 9.54 16.82
C PHE A 237 22.13 8.59 17.98
N TRP A 238 22.73 7.41 17.98
CA TRP A 238 22.60 6.43 19.05
C TRP A 238 23.95 5.79 19.39
N ILE A 239 24.24 5.62 20.67
CA ILE A 239 25.45 4.95 21.14
C ILE A 239 25.27 4.31 22.51
N ASN A 240 25.78 3.09 22.70
CA ASN A 240 25.85 2.43 24.01
C ASN A 240 27.26 2.60 24.61
N ALA A 241 27.53 3.72 25.29
CA ALA A 241 28.86 4.10 25.78
C ALA A 241 28.94 4.56 27.25
N ALA A 242 30.02 4.20 27.93
CA ALA A 242 30.40 4.81 29.21
C ALA A 242 30.99 6.22 28.96
N ILE A 243 30.23 7.28 29.23
CA ILE A 243 30.69 8.67 29.08
C ILE A 243 30.44 9.44 30.39
N ALA A 244 31.47 10.08 30.94
CA ALA A 244 31.29 11.03 32.03
C ALA A 244 30.60 12.32 31.54
N ASN A 245 29.75 12.94 32.36
CA ASN A 245 29.02 14.19 32.04
C ASN A 245 28.03 14.08 30.87
N THR A 246 27.45 12.90 30.70
CA THR A 246 26.55 12.55 29.58
C THR A 246 25.46 13.61 29.34
N ALA A 247 24.76 14.08 30.38
CA ALA A 247 23.65 15.04 30.25
C ALA A 247 24.06 16.40 29.64
N GLU A 248 25.24 16.92 29.98
CA GLU A 248 25.71 18.19 29.44
C GLU A 248 26.11 18.05 27.95
N LEU A 249 26.67 16.91 27.59
CA LEU A 249 27.01 16.56 26.21
C LEU A 249 25.75 16.41 25.35
N TYR A 250 24.67 15.85 25.91
CA TYR A 250 23.35 15.80 25.26
C TYR A 250 22.83 17.18 24.88
N ILE A 251 22.81 18.12 25.84
CA ILE A 251 22.36 19.51 25.63
C ILE A 251 23.14 20.13 24.47
N LYS A 252 24.47 19.98 24.52
CA LYS A 252 25.31 20.60 23.52
C LYS A 252 25.10 19.99 22.13
N ALA A 253 24.92 18.68 22.03
CA ALA A 253 24.64 18.00 20.76
C ALA A 253 23.33 18.48 20.12
N GLY A 254 22.23 18.56 20.87
CA GLY A 254 20.95 19.05 20.33
C GLY A 254 20.90 20.54 20.05
N GLU A 255 21.65 21.37 20.80
CA GLU A 255 21.83 22.80 20.46
C GLU A 255 22.55 22.99 19.11
N ILE A 256 23.52 22.12 18.82
CA ILE A 256 24.34 22.19 17.61
C ILE A 256 23.60 21.59 16.40
N CYS A 257 22.99 20.41 16.55
CA CYS A 257 22.29 19.68 15.49
C CYS A 257 20.78 19.87 15.63
N LYS A 258 20.25 20.95 15.07
CA LYS A 258 18.82 21.30 15.19
C LYS A 258 17.85 20.33 14.53
N ASN A 259 18.33 19.48 13.62
CA ASN A 259 17.52 18.50 12.89
C ASN A 259 17.46 17.14 13.60
N LEU A 260 18.00 17.04 14.82
CA LEU A 260 18.19 15.77 15.51
C LEU A 260 16.87 15.29 16.12
N GLU A 261 16.22 14.36 15.42
CA GLU A 261 14.91 13.79 15.75
C GLU A 261 15.02 12.67 16.80
N SER A 262 16.20 12.01 16.89
CA SER A 262 16.47 10.93 17.84
C SER A 262 17.90 11.02 18.40
N LEU A 263 18.04 11.07 19.73
CA LEU A 263 19.32 11.11 20.42
C LEU A 263 19.34 10.06 21.55
N GLY A 264 20.21 9.06 21.47
CA GLY A 264 20.29 7.99 22.47
C GLY A 264 21.72 7.59 22.81
N LEU A 265 22.34 8.25 23.78
CA LEU A 265 23.53 7.78 24.52
C LEU A 265 23.11 6.96 25.76
N ARG A 266 23.45 5.68 25.80
CA ARG A 266 23.32 4.83 27.00
C ARG A 266 24.67 4.80 27.72
N GLY A 267 24.75 5.37 28.92
CA GLY A 267 25.93 5.33 29.79
C GLY A 267 25.57 5.10 31.25
N GLN A 268 26.56 4.80 32.10
CA GLN A 268 26.37 4.76 33.56
C GLN A 268 25.93 6.17 34.02
N ILE A 269 24.65 6.33 34.35
CA ILE A 269 24.17 7.52 35.03
C ILE A 269 24.66 7.41 36.47
N ASP A 270 25.71 8.15 36.82
CA ASP A 270 26.02 8.34 38.24
C ASP A 270 24.87 9.14 38.87
N SER A 271 24.29 8.58 39.93
CA SER A 271 23.17 9.13 40.71
C SER A 271 23.37 10.57 41.17
N THR A 272 24.61 11.07 41.16
CA THR A 272 25.02 12.45 41.45
C THR A 272 24.58 13.47 40.39
N MET A 273 24.42 13.10 39.12
CA MET A 273 24.12 14.06 38.03
C MET A 273 22.66 14.55 38.02
N ILE A 274 21.71 13.75 38.48
CA ILE A 274 20.28 14.16 38.53
C ILE A 274 20.09 15.33 39.51
N LEU A 275 20.96 15.43 40.53
CA LEU A 275 20.91 16.47 41.55
C LEU A 275 21.52 17.80 41.08
N GLU A 276 22.61 17.78 40.29
CA GLU A 276 23.30 19.03 39.91
C GLU A 276 22.55 19.83 38.82
N SER A 277 21.84 19.15 37.93
CA SER A 277 21.04 19.77 36.85
C SER A 277 19.86 20.64 37.32
N HIS A 278 19.53 20.59 38.62
CA HIS A 278 18.47 21.41 39.23
C HIS A 278 18.98 22.63 40.01
N THR A 279 20.30 22.85 40.07
CA THR A 279 20.87 23.98 40.83
C THR A 279 21.21 25.21 39.97
N GLY A 280 21.27 25.07 38.64
CA GLY A 280 21.44 26.19 37.71
C GLY A 280 20.15 26.49 36.95
N GLY A 281 19.54 27.64 37.18
CA GLY A 281 18.17 27.98 36.76
C GLY A 281 17.91 28.19 35.26
N ASP A 282 18.33 27.27 34.39
CA ASP A 282 17.97 27.25 32.97
C ASP A 282 17.21 25.95 32.61
N PRO A 283 15.92 25.99 32.23
CA PRO A 283 15.11 24.79 32.04
C PRO A 283 15.40 24.09 30.70
N LEU A 284 15.99 22.90 30.81
CA LEU A 284 16.32 21.88 29.78
C LEU A 284 15.15 21.31 28.92
N TYR A 285 13.99 21.99 28.85
CA TYR A 285 12.69 21.37 28.56
C TYR A 285 12.38 21.00 27.08
N PRO A 286 12.84 21.70 26.03
CA PRO A 286 12.43 21.34 24.65
C PRO A 286 13.22 20.18 24.04
N MET A 287 14.38 19.83 24.60
CA MET A 287 15.30 18.83 24.02
C MET A 287 15.10 17.40 24.53
N LEU A 288 14.28 17.21 25.56
CA LEU A 288 14.11 15.92 26.25
C LEU A 288 13.03 15.01 25.64
N GLU A 289 12.25 15.47 24.66
CA GLU A 289 11.19 14.67 24.04
C GLU A 289 11.70 13.51 23.16
N SER A 290 12.99 13.48 22.79
CA SER A 290 13.59 12.48 21.86
C SER A 290 14.58 11.51 22.51
N LEU A 291 14.70 11.53 23.84
CA LEU A 291 15.76 10.83 24.60
C LEU A 291 15.31 9.44 25.06
N TRP A 292 15.86 8.38 24.45
CA TRP A 292 15.68 7.00 24.91
C TRP A 292 16.58 6.71 26.11
N VAL A 293 16.00 6.67 27.32
CA VAL A 293 16.71 6.26 28.54
C VAL A 293 16.57 4.75 28.72
N HIS A 294 17.60 3.99 28.36
CA HIS A 294 17.69 2.58 28.72
C HIS A 294 18.41 2.41 30.06
N GLN A 295 17.74 1.74 31.00
CA GLN A 295 18.26 1.42 32.35
C GLN A 295 19.67 0.80 32.35
N PHE A 296 20.46 1.20 33.35
CA PHE A 296 21.05 0.29 34.34
C PHE A 296 21.21 1.04 35.68
N ILE A 297 20.42 0.64 36.67
CA ILE A 297 20.80 0.72 38.09
C ILE A 297 20.89 -0.73 38.51
N GLU A 298 22.09 -1.31 38.50
CA GLU A 298 22.29 -2.56 39.21
C GLU A 298 22.42 -2.25 40.70
N PRO A 299 21.56 -2.81 41.56
CA PRO A 299 21.84 -2.83 42.98
C PRO A 299 23.07 -3.72 43.17
N ARG A 300 24.15 -3.19 43.74
CA ARG A 300 25.29 -4.02 44.16
C ARG A 300 24.95 -4.97 45.32
N ASP A 301 23.77 -4.84 45.92
CA ASP A 301 23.27 -5.68 46.99
C ASP A 301 21.73 -5.76 46.94
N GLU A 302 21.17 -6.95 47.17
CA GLU A 302 19.73 -7.28 47.12
C GLU A 302 18.85 -6.47 48.11
N HIS A 303 19.43 -5.56 48.90
CA HIS A 303 18.75 -4.86 50.01
C HIS A 303 18.76 -3.32 49.89
N THR A 304 19.14 -2.75 48.75
CA THR A 304 19.13 -1.28 48.57
C THR A 304 18.45 -0.85 47.27
N TRP A 305 17.15 -1.08 47.20
CA TRP A 305 16.25 -0.22 46.42
C TRP A 305 16.06 1.07 47.23
N ASP A 306 16.86 2.10 46.95
CA ASP A 306 16.87 3.36 47.69
C ASP A 306 15.98 4.43 47.03
N GLU A 307 15.45 5.33 47.85
CA GLU A 307 14.60 6.51 47.57
C GLU A 307 15.13 7.40 46.43
N ARG A 308 16.42 7.27 46.11
CA ARG A 308 17.12 7.92 45.00
C ARG A 308 16.67 7.43 43.61
N VAL A 309 16.31 6.16 43.48
CA VAL A 309 15.79 5.54 42.24
C VAL A 309 14.38 6.05 41.94
N ASP A 310 13.55 6.13 42.98
CA ASP A 310 12.18 6.64 42.88
C ASP A 310 12.15 8.13 42.50
N ASN A 311 13.04 8.93 43.09
CA ASN A 311 13.15 10.35 42.75
C ASN A 311 13.62 10.58 41.30
N ALA A 312 14.57 9.76 40.81
CA ALA A 312 15.04 9.81 39.42
C ALA A 312 13.94 9.41 38.41
N ALA A 313 13.18 8.35 38.71
CA ALA A 313 12.06 7.89 37.88
C ALA A 313 10.92 8.91 37.85
N LEU A 314 10.61 9.56 38.98
CA LEU A 314 9.58 10.60 39.08
C LEU A 314 9.95 11.86 38.29
N LEU A 315 11.25 12.22 38.25
CA LEU A 315 11.78 13.34 37.48
C LEU A 315 11.76 13.06 35.96
N LEU A 316 12.13 11.86 35.53
CA LEU A 316 12.05 11.43 34.13
C LEU A 316 10.59 11.37 33.61
N CYS A 317 9.66 10.89 34.43
CA CYS A 317 8.21 10.91 34.14
C CYS A 317 7.64 12.32 33.91
N LYS A 318 8.20 13.34 34.58
CA LYS A 318 7.77 14.74 34.41
C LYS A 318 8.41 15.39 33.19
N ALA A 319 9.61 14.96 32.78
CA ALA A 319 10.39 15.59 31.72
C ALA A 319 10.11 15.04 30.31
N ALA A 320 9.74 13.75 30.16
CA ALA A 320 9.48 13.13 28.86
C ALA A 320 8.32 12.11 28.93
N PRO A 321 7.05 12.56 28.94
CA PRO A 321 5.88 11.70 29.19
C PRO A 321 5.49 10.75 28.03
N LYS A 322 6.25 10.73 26.92
CA LYS A 322 5.93 9.95 25.70
C LYS A 322 6.90 8.79 25.43
N LEU A 323 7.82 8.48 26.33
CA LEU A 323 8.97 7.64 25.99
C LEU A 323 9.22 6.55 27.05
N TRP A 324 8.60 5.38 26.91
CA TRP A 324 8.93 4.19 27.71
C TRP A 324 9.08 2.95 26.81
N ALA A 325 10.27 2.37 26.81
CA ALA A 325 10.54 0.96 26.55
C ALA A 325 11.46 0.44 27.66
N VAL A 326 10.92 -0.40 28.54
CA VAL A 326 11.71 -1.18 29.50
C VAL A 326 11.74 -2.61 28.96
N HIS A 327 12.94 -3.12 28.65
CA HIS A 327 13.17 -4.55 28.51
C HIS A 327 14.30 -4.95 29.45
N GLY A 328 13.98 -5.82 30.40
CA GLY A 328 14.93 -6.50 31.26
C GLY A 328 14.62 -7.98 31.18
N GLY A 329 15.39 -8.69 30.36
CA GLY A 329 15.38 -10.14 30.35
C GLY A 329 16.04 -10.67 31.62
N THR A 330 15.43 -11.69 32.21
CA THR A 330 16.16 -12.71 32.98
C THR A 330 15.54 -14.05 32.60
N GLN A 331 16.37 -14.95 32.07
CA GLN A 331 16.03 -16.36 31.95
C GLN A 331 15.65 -16.89 33.33
N ILE A 332 14.43 -17.41 33.48
CA ILE A 332 14.07 -18.23 34.63
C ILE A 332 14.04 -19.69 34.15
N ILE A 333 14.99 -20.46 34.69
CA ILE A 333 15.03 -21.91 34.68
C ILE A 333 13.74 -22.42 35.36
N GLN A 334 13.02 -23.32 34.70
CA GLN A 334 11.77 -23.91 35.19
C GLN A 334 11.93 -24.62 36.55
N GLU A 335 10.96 -24.32 37.42
CA GLU A 335 10.23 -25.21 38.34
C GLU A 335 10.99 -25.88 39.51
N GLN A 336 10.62 -25.50 40.74
CA GLN A 336 9.93 -26.40 41.70
C GLN A 336 9.34 -25.67 42.92
N ASP A 337 8.00 -25.79 43.03
CA ASP A 337 7.19 -26.15 44.20
C ASP A 337 6.90 -25.24 45.43
N HIS A 338 5.61 -25.29 45.76
CA HIS A 338 4.88 -25.17 47.04
C HIS A 338 4.43 -23.81 47.63
N ASP A 339 3.09 -23.65 47.62
CA ASP A 339 2.18 -23.19 48.68
C ASP A 339 2.52 -21.90 49.45
N LEU A 340 1.67 -20.87 49.31
CA LEU A 340 1.22 -19.95 50.38
C LEU A 340 0.10 -19.01 49.88
N GLU A 341 -1.00 -18.91 50.64
CA GLU A 341 -2.14 -17.98 50.41
C GLU A 341 -1.75 -16.50 50.59
N PRO A 342 -2.41 -15.53 49.90
CA PRO A 342 -2.06 -14.12 50.03
C PRO A 342 -2.75 -13.43 51.22
N PHE A 343 -1.94 -12.82 52.08
CA PHE A 343 -2.33 -11.86 53.12
C PHE A 343 -2.90 -10.58 52.52
N VAL A 344 -3.97 -10.06 53.16
CA VAL A 344 -4.52 -8.72 52.97
C VAL A 344 -3.80 -7.74 53.91
N THR A 345 -3.26 -6.65 53.36
CA THR A 345 -2.93 -5.43 54.11
C THR A 345 -3.38 -4.20 53.32
N GLU A 346 -4.25 -3.42 53.95
CA GLU A 346 -4.66 -2.07 53.54
C GLU A 346 -3.53 -1.07 53.81
N CYS A 347 -2.98 -0.47 52.75
CA CYS A 347 -2.82 0.97 52.55
C CYS A 347 -1.95 1.21 51.31
N ASP A 348 -2.59 1.81 50.31
CA ASP A 348 -2.09 2.74 49.30
C ASP A 348 -0.70 2.54 48.67
N ASN A 349 -0.78 2.41 47.35
CA ASN A 349 0.25 2.53 46.33
C ASN A 349 1.17 1.34 46.07
N PHE A 350 1.38 1.19 44.75
CA PHE A 350 2.44 0.47 44.08
C PHE A 350 2.25 -1.04 43.92
N THR A 351 2.32 -1.46 42.65
CA THR A 351 2.69 -2.82 42.24
C THR A 351 1.63 -3.92 42.23
N ALA A 352 0.37 -3.59 41.91
CA ALA A 352 -0.60 -4.59 41.41
C ALA A 352 -1.40 -4.13 40.18
N CYS A 353 -1.01 -3.00 39.58
CA CYS A 353 -1.73 -2.34 38.48
C CYS A 353 -1.01 -2.41 37.11
N VAL A 354 0.02 -3.25 36.96
CA VAL A 354 1.00 -3.11 35.86
C VAL A 354 0.71 -3.94 34.61
N GLU A 355 -0.13 -4.98 34.62
CA GLU A 355 -0.36 -5.78 33.38
C GLU A 355 -1.81 -5.83 32.89
N GLY A 356 -2.72 -5.08 33.49
CA GLY A 356 -4.16 -5.21 33.16
C GLY A 356 -4.92 -3.97 32.76
N ARG A 357 -4.44 -2.74 33.07
CA ARG A 357 -5.35 -1.57 33.06
C ARG A 357 -4.71 -0.23 32.71
N HIS A 358 -5.09 0.21 31.50
CA HIS A 358 -5.43 1.58 31.08
C HIS A 358 -4.30 2.53 30.61
N TYR A 359 -4.34 3.01 29.35
CA TYR A 359 -5.29 4.00 28.79
C TYR A 359 -5.41 5.24 29.68
N SER A 360 -4.86 6.36 29.22
CA SER A 360 -4.73 7.60 30.02
C SER A 360 -6.06 8.06 30.65
N MET A 361 -6.01 8.61 31.87
CA MET A 361 -7.19 9.15 32.56
C MET A 361 -7.97 10.21 31.76
N ARG A 362 -7.33 10.97 30.85
CA ARG A 362 -8.04 11.91 29.95
C ARG A 362 -8.80 11.21 28.84
N GLN A 363 -8.29 10.07 28.36
CA GLN A 363 -9.00 9.21 27.43
C GLN A 363 -10.09 8.42 28.15
N GLN A 364 -9.91 8.03 29.42
CA GLN A 364 -11.00 7.52 30.26
C GLN A 364 -12.05 8.58 30.58
N GLU A 365 -11.72 9.84 30.84
CA GLU A 365 -12.71 10.90 31.03
C GLU A 365 -13.44 11.23 29.73
N ARG A 366 -12.75 11.19 28.59
CA ARG A 366 -13.36 11.33 27.27
C ARG A 366 -14.23 10.13 26.93
N THR A 367 -13.76 8.92 27.18
CA THR A 367 -14.51 7.66 26.96
C THR A 367 -15.67 7.55 27.92
N LYS A 368 -15.51 7.95 29.18
CA LYS A 368 -16.58 8.05 30.18
C LYS A 368 -17.59 9.13 29.79
N TRP A 369 -17.16 10.29 29.29
CA TRP A 369 -18.07 11.31 28.76
C TRP A 369 -18.80 10.81 27.49
N LEU A 370 -18.11 10.08 26.60
CA LEU A 370 -18.71 9.43 25.43
C LEU A 370 -19.65 8.27 25.84
N ASP A 371 -19.33 7.51 26.89
CA ASP A 371 -20.12 6.39 27.43
C ASP A 371 -21.34 6.90 28.22
N GLU A 372 -21.21 8.02 28.93
CA GLU A 372 -22.30 8.71 29.63
C GLU A 372 -23.23 9.42 28.63
N LYS A 373 -22.68 9.92 27.51
CA LYS A 373 -23.43 10.61 26.45
C LYS A 373 -24.04 9.68 25.40
N TYR A 374 -23.40 8.55 25.11
CA TYR A 374 -23.78 7.62 24.03
C TYR A 374 -23.95 6.15 24.46
N GLY A 375 -23.75 5.83 25.75
CA GLY A 375 -23.83 4.47 26.28
C GLY A 375 -22.51 3.70 26.15
N LYS A 376 -22.20 2.84 27.14
CA LYS A 376 -21.06 1.92 27.11
C LYS A 376 -20.98 1.20 25.77
N ASN A 377 -19.79 1.17 25.18
CA ASN A 377 -19.46 0.54 23.90
C ASN A 377 -19.59 -1.01 23.86
N THR A 378 -20.60 -1.57 24.55
CA THR A 378 -21.02 -2.98 24.51
C THR A 378 -22.54 -3.18 24.50
N HIS A 379 -23.35 -2.12 24.36
CA HIS A 379 -24.81 -2.25 24.24
C HIS A 379 -25.41 -1.82 22.89
N SER A 380 -24.61 -1.48 21.87
CA SER A 380 -25.13 -1.28 20.50
C SER A 380 -24.69 -2.32 19.47
N GLY A 381 -23.70 -3.18 19.76
CA GLY A 381 -23.22 -4.20 18.83
C GLY A 381 -22.56 -3.66 17.56
N MET A 382 -22.20 -2.37 17.51
CA MET A 382 -21.68 -1.73 16.29
C MET A 382 -20.18 -2.02 16.08
N PRO A 383 -19.77 -2.51 14.90
CA PRO A 383 -18.38 -2.86 14.57
C PRO A 383 -17.54 -1.64 14.18
N ILE A 384 -17.12 -0.83 15.15
CA ILE A 384 -16.33 0.40 14.96
C ILE A 384 -14.85 0.11 15.17
N MET A 385 -14.00 0.68 14.31
CA MET A 385 -12.54 0.63 14.35
C MET A 385 -11.99 2.06 14.42
N SER A 386 -11.28 2.35 15.50
CA SER A 386 -10.58 3.61 15.80
C SER A 386 -9.18 3.63 15.18
N ARG A 387 -8.49 4.78 15.27
CA ARG A 387 -7.11 4.93 14.80
C ARG A 387 -6.08 4.11 15.58
N ASP A 388 -6.43 3.73 16.80
CA ASP A 388 -5.56 2.99 17.72
C ASP A 388 -5.63 1.47 17.46
N ASP A 389 -6.60 1.02 16.67
CA ASP A 389 -6.72 -0.39 16.29
C ASP A 389 -5.66 -0.79 15.26
N GLU A 390 -5.00 -1.93 15.47
CA GLU A 390 -3.91 -2.44 14.63
C GLU A 390 -4.30 -2.50 13.13
N ASP A 391 -5.52 -2.95 12.86
CA ASP A 391 -6.05 -3.10 11.50
C ASP A 391 -6.43 -1.78 10.82
N TYR A 392 -6.52 -0.65 11.54
CA TYR A 392 -7.02 0.62 10.99
C TYR A 392 -6.23 1.07 9.76
N THR A 393 -4.91 1.00 9.84
CA THR A 393 -4.02 1.46 8.75
C THR A 393 -4.19 0.60 7.50
N ALA A 394 -4.31 -0.72 7.64
CA ALA A 394 -4.60 -1.58 6.50
C ALA A 394 -6.02 -1.35 5.97
N ARG A 395 -6.99 -1.20 6.87
CA ARG A 395 -8.40 -1.12 6.52
C ARG A 395 -8.76 0.20 5.86
N ARG A 396 -8.10 1.33 6.17
CA ARG A 396 -8.40 2.63 5.53
C ARG A 396 -7.90 2.72 4.08
N LYS A 397 -6.95 1.88 3.66
CA LYS A 397 -6.40 1.90 2.30
C LYS A 397 -7.51 1.80 1.24
N THR A 398 -7.33 2.57 0.17
CA THR A 398 -8.13 2.55 -1.05
C THR A 398 -7.31 2.03 -2.21
N TYR A 399 -7.93 1.85 -3.38
CA TYR A 399 -7.22 1.45 -4.58
C TYR A 399 -6.19 2.50 -5.03
N ASN A 400 -6.50 3.80 -4.86
CA ASN A 400 -5.53 4.88 -5.03
C ASN A 400 -4.65 5.03 -3.78
N SER A 401 -3.37 4.68 -3.91
CA SER A 401 -2.33 4.77 -2.89
C SER A 401 -1.80 6.18 -2.67
N ALA A 402 -2.07 7.12 -3.59
CA ALA A 402 -1.69 8.53 -3.43
C ALA A 402 -2.53 9.28 -2.37
N VAL A 403 -3.60 8.66 -1.85
CA VAL A 403 -4.50 9.28 -0.88
C VAL A 403 -4.17 8.80 0.55
N ASP A 404 -3.64 9.70 1.39
CA ASP A 404 -3.32 9.42 2.81
C ASP A 404 -4.29 10.07 3.81
N LYS A 405 -5.58 10.20 3.45
CA LYS A 405 -6.57 10.71 4.40
C LYS A 405 -6.83 9.73 5.55
N ARG A 406 -7.09 10.26 6.74
CA ARG A 406 -7.30 9.48 7.97
C ARG A 406 -8.69 9.76 8.54
N PRO A 407 -9.68 8.89 8.28
CA PRO A 407 -10.96 8.94 8.98
C PRO A 407 -10.80 8.97 10.51
N LEU A 408 -11.77 9.54 11.22
CA LEU A 408 -11.83 9.47 12.68
C LEU A 408 -11.99 8.03 13.15
N ALA A 409 -12.86 7.28 12.47
CA ALA A 409 -13.10 5.87 12.69
C ALA A 409 -13.70 5.22 11.43
N ILE A 410 -13.60 3.90 11.35
CA ILE A 410 -14.20 3.07 10.31
C ILE A 410 -15.31 2.23 10.94
N VAL A 411 -16.52 2.31 10.41
CA VAL A 411 -17.62 1.43 10.81
C VAL A 411 -17.78 0.33 9.78
N VAL A 412 -17.47 -0.91 10.15
CA VAL A 412 -17.55 -2.08 9.26
C VAL A 412 -18.97 -2.65 9.29
N ALA A 413 -19.91 -1.96 8.67
CA ALA A 413 -21.32 -2.30 8.76
C ALA A 413 -21.63 -3.66 8.11
N LYS A 414 -22.29 -4.53 8.88
CA LYS A 414 -22.74 -5.89 8.51
C LYS A 414 -24.25 -5.97 8.28
N SER A 415 -24.99 -4.91 8.62
CA SER A 415 -26.44 -4.83 8.43
C SER A 415 -26.88 -3.42 8.05
N ALA A 416 -28.09 -3.30 7.48
CA ALA A 416 -28.69 -2.00 7.22
C ALA A 416 -28.95 -1.20 8.51
N ASP A 417 -29.26 -1.89 9.62
CA ASP A 417 -29.49 -1.25 10.92
C ASP A 417 -28.22 -0.64 11.51
N GLU A 418 -27.05 -1.24 11.26
CA GLU A 418 -25.75 -0.67 11.65
C GLU A 418 -25.41 0.58 10.82
N VAL A 419 -25.71 0.58 9.51
CA VAL A 419 -25.59 1.78 8.68
C VAL A 419 -26.52 2.90 9.18
N ALA A 420 -27.78 2.57 9.45
CA ALA A 420 -28.79 3.48 9.99
C ALA A 420 -28.37 4.08 11.34
N SER A 421 -27.85 3.25 12.24
CA SER A 421 -27.36 3.70 13.54
C SER A 421 -26.15 4.61 13.41
N THR A 422 -25.23 4.31 12.47
CA THR A 422 -24.08 5.18 12.19
C THR A 422 -24.51 6.55 11.67
N ILE A 423 -25.46 6.60 10.74
CA ILE A 423 -25.95 7.87 10.18
C ILE A 423 -26.65 8.71 11.25
N ARG A 424 -27.52 8.09 12.06
CA ARG A 424 -28.17 8.77 13.19
C ARG A 424 -27.15 9.31 14.20
N PHE A 425 -26.11 8.54 14.51
CA PHE A 425 -25.03 8.99 15.38
C PHE A 425 -24.27 10.18 14.78
N ALA A 426 -23.85 10.06 13.53
CA ALA A 426 -23.08 11.11 12.84
C ALA A 426 -23.87 12.42 12.77
N ARG A 427 -25.15 12.33 12.37
CA ARG A 427 -26.08 13.47 12.33
C ARG A 427 -26.25 14.13 13.69
N ARG A 428 -26.54 13.36 14.76
CA ARG A 428 -26.70 13.90 16.13
C ARG A 428 -25.47 14.62 16.65
N ASN A 429 -24.29 14.25 16.14
CA ASN A 429 -22.99 14.71 16.63
C ASN A 429 -22.27 15.66 15.68
N GLY A 430 -22.86 15.98 14.52
CA GLY A 430 -22.24 16.82 13.51
C GLY A 430 -20.92 16.25 12.96
N VAL A 431 -20.80 14.92 12.88
CA VAL A 431 -19.61 14.25 12.34
C VAL A 431 -19.86 13.94 10.87
N ASP A 432 -18.90 14.28 10.02
CA ASP A 432 -18.96 13.99 8.60
C ASP A 432 -18.93 12.48 8.34
N ILE A 433 -19.65 12.03 7.31
CA ILE A 433 -19.63 10.64 6.88
C ILE A 433 -19.14 10.49 5.44
N SER A 434 -18.56 9.34 5.17
CA SER A 434 -18.25 8.85 3.83
C SER A 434 -18.58 7.37 3.76
N VAL A 435 -18.82 6.86 2.55
CA VAL A 435 -19.27 5.48 2.33
C VAL A 435 -18.30 4.81 1.39
N ARG A 436 -17.93 3.57 1.72
CA ARG A 436 -17.04 2.77 0.88
C ARG A 436 -17.60 1.37 0.64
N ALA A 437 -17.69 1.04 -0.64
CA ALA A 437 -17.76 -0.33 -1.15
C ALA A 437 -16.34 -0.77 -1.60
N GLY A 438 -16.06 -0.82 -2.91
CA GLY A 438 -14.76 -1.26 -3.42
C GLY A 438 -13.57 -0.32 -3.19
N GLY A 439 -13.79 0.96 -2.85
CA GLY A 439 -12.69 1.91 -2.63
C GLY A 439 -11.95 2.34 -3.90
N HIS A 440 -12.63 2.32 -5.04
CA HIS A 440 -12.11 2.59 -6.40
C HIS A 440 -12.34 4.02 -6.91
N ASP A 441 -12.71 4.97 -6.05
CA ASP A 441 -12.75 6.36 -6.48
C ASP A 441 -11.33 6.84 -6.82
N MET A 442 -11.13 7.31 -8.05
CA MET A 442 -9.81 7.68 -8.59
C MET A 442 -9.13 8.81 -7.80
N PHE A 443 -9.89 9.56 -6.99
CA PHE A 443 -9.42 10.70 -6.20
C PHE A 443 -9.58 10.49 -4.68
N GLY A 444 -9.89 9.25 -4.24
CA GLY A 444 -10.06 8.87 -2.84
C GLY A 444 -11.07 9.72 -2.07
N ARG A 445 -12.12 10.22 -2.73
CA ARG A 445 -13.23 10.99 -2.13
C ARG A 445 -14.09 10.16 -1.18
N ALA A 446 -13.97 8.83 -1.25
CA ALA A 446 -14.52 7.92 -0.25
C ALA A 446 -13.82 8.01 1.12
N LEU A 447 -12.67 8.69 1.23
CA LEU A 447 -11.99 8.97 2.49
C LEU A 447 -12.15 10.45 2.85
N VAL A 448 -12.64 10.70 4.07
CA VAL A 448 -12.83 12.03 4.64
C VAL A 448 -12.00 12.13 5.90
N GLU A 449 -11.16 13.16 5.99
CA GLU A 449 -10.34 13.43 7.17
C GLU A 449 -11.24 13.69 8.38
N ASP A 450 -10.91 13.06 9.52
CA ASP A 450 -11.69 13.18 10.78
C ASP A 450 -13.21 12.85 10.66
N GLY A 451 -13.64 12.21 9.55
CA GLY A 451 -15.01 11.73 9.36
C GLY A 451 -15.19 10.25 9.71
N LEU A 452 -16.43 9.77 9.74
CA LEU A 452 -16.73 8.34 9.84
C LEU A 452 -16.74 7.70 8.45
N LEU A 453 -15.92 6.68 8.26
CA LEU A 453 -15.95 5.85 7.06
C LEU A 453 -16.91 4.67 7.29
N ILE A 454 -18.06 4.68 6.61
CA ILE A 454 -19.00 3.55 6.60
C ILE A 454 -18.53 2.54 5.54
N ASP A 455 -17.86 1.48 5.97
CA ASP A 455 -17.41 0.38 5.14
C ASP A 455 -18.52 -0.68 5.03
N ILE A 456 -19.21 -0.69 3.89
CA ILE A 456 -20.38 -1.55 3.64
C ILE A 456 -20.02 -2.86 2.93
N ARG A 457 -18.75 -3.21 2.78
CA ARG A 457 -18.32 -4.42 2.04
C ARG A 457 -18.84 -5.73 2.63
N LYS A 458 -19.35 -5.74 3.86
CA LYS A 458 -20.01 -6.91 4.46
C LYS A 458 -21.49 -7.03 4.08
N LEU A 459 -22.06 -6.02 3.40
CA LEU A 459 -23.36 -6.10 2.73
C LEU A 459 -23.15 -6.57 1.29
N ASP A 460 -22.72 -7.81 1.10
CA ASP A 460 -22.29 -8.36 -0.18
C ASP A 460 -23.08 -9.60 -0.61
N ASP A 461 -24.27 -9.81 -0.04
CA ASP A 461 -25.17 -10.91 -0.41
C ASP A 461 -25.60 -10.82 -1.88
N VAL A 462 -25.78 -11.98 -2.53
CA VAL A 462 -26.26 -12.09 -3.91
C VAL A 462 -27.31 -13.19 -3.97
N THR A 463 -28.51 -12.87 -4.44
CA THR A 463 -29.60 -13.82 -4.69
C THR A 463 -30.07 -13.67 -6.12
N VAL A 464 -30.08 -14.77 -6.88
CA VAL A 464 -30.40 -14.77 -8.31
C VAL A 464 -31.82 -15.27 -8.53
N ASP A 465 -32.60 -14.51 -9.30
CA ASP A 465 -33.89 -14.93 -9.84
C ASP A 465 -33.78 -14.97 -11.37
N LYS A 466 -33.45 -16.15 -11.89
CA LYS A 466 -33.24 -16.35 -13.33
C LYS A 466 -34.52 -16.17 -14.13
N ASP A 467 -35.64 -16.60 -13.57
CA ASP A 467 -36.94 -16.55 -14.26
C ASP A 467 -37.42 -15.11 -14.41
N ALA A 468 -37.14 -14.27 -13.40
CA ALA A 468 -37.38 -12.84 -13.48
C ALA A 468 -36.30 -12.06 -14.26
N GLY A 469 -35.16 -12.69 -14.60
CA GLY A 469 -34.01 -12.01 -15.20
C GLY A 469 -33.42 -10.94 -14.27
N THR A 470 -33.42 -11.18 -12.96
CA THR A 470 -32.90 -10.22 -11.97
C THR A 470 -32.00 -10.87 -10.92
N ALA A 471 -31.17 -10.05 -10.27
CA ALA A 471 -30.47 -10.44 -9.05
C ALA A 471 -30.67 -9.37 -7.97
N LYS A 472 -30.88 -9.82 -6.73
CA LYS A 472 -30.89 -8.97 -5.55
C LYS A 472 -29.51 -9.01 -4.91
N ILE A 473 -28.89 -7.85 -4.77
CA ILE A 473 -27.49 -7.72 -4.36
C ILE A 473 -27.32 -6.75 -3.20
N GLY A 474 -26.38 -7.01 -2.32
CA GLY A 474 -25.98 -6.11 -1.26
C GLY A 474 -25.22 -4.88 -1.79
N GLY A 475 -25.35 -3.74 -1.10
CA GLY A 475 -24.74 -2.47 -1.52
C GLY A 475 -23.21 -2.47 -1.62
N GLY A 476 -22.56 -3.36 -0.87
CA GLY A 476 -21.11 -3.52 -0.82
C GLY A 476 -20.55 -4.60 -1.74
N VAL A 477 -21.38 -5.25 -2.56
CA VAL A 477 -20.93 -6.34 -3.43
C VAL A 477 -19.84 -5.87 -4.40
N LEU A 478 -18.76 -6.65 -4.49
CA LEU A 478 -17.69 -6.45 -5.47
C LEU A 478 -18.00 -7.22 -6.76
N SER A 479 -17.44 -6.74 -7.87
CA SER A 479 -17.72 -7.28 -9.20
C SER A 479 -17.27 -8.73 -9.36
N GLU A 480 -16.19 -9.13 -8.67
CA GLU A 480 -15.75 -10.52 -8.53
C GLU A 480 -16.86 -11.43 -7.96
N LYS A 481 -17.33 -11.14 -6.74
CA LYS A 481 -18.34 -11.97 -6.06
C LYS A 481 -19.62 -12.04 -6.88
N LEU A 482 -20.05 -10.90 -7.44
CA LEU A 482 -21.24 -10.85 -8.29
C LEU A 482 -21.05 -11.73 -9.54
N SER A 483 -19.96 -11.55 -10.28
CA SER A 483 -19.71 -12.29 -11.53
C SER A 483 -19.60 -13.78 -11.29
N LYS A 484 -18.97 -14.19 -10.18
CA LYS A 484 -18.88 -15.59 -9.76
C LYS A 484 -20.27 -16.20 -9.52
N VAL A 485 -21.09 -15.57 -8.68
CA VAL A 485 -22.44 -16.10 -8.35
C VAL A 485 -23.35 -16.11 -9.58
N LEU A 486 -23.28 -15.10 -10.44
CA LEU A 486 -24.05 -15.08 -11.69
C LEU A 486 -23.59 -16.19 -12.65
N ALA A 487 -22.28 -16.42 -12.77
CA ALA A 487 -21.74 -17.48 -13.63
C ALA A 487 -22.18 -18.88 -13.18
N GLU A 488 -22.24 -19.16 -11.87
CA GLU A 488 -22.82 -20.39 -11.31
C GLU A 488 -24.29 -20.58 -11.72
N HIS A 489 -24.98 -19.48 -12.00
CA HIS A 489 -26.35 -19.42 -12.46
C HIS A 489 -26.47 -19.33 -13.99
N GLY A 490 -25.37 -19.43 -14.75
CA GLY A 490 -25.39 -19.27 -16.22
C GLY A 490 -25.89 -17.89 -16.65
N CYS A 491 -25.67 -16.89 -15.80
CA CYS A 491 -26.10 -15.51 -15.98
C CYS A 491 -24.89 -14.58 -15.91
N MET A 492 -25.09 -13.33 -16.33
CA MET A 492 -24.12 -12.24 -16.15
C MET A 492 -24.82 -10.89 -16.18
N THR A 493 -24.07 -9.83 -15.92
CA THR A 493 -24.50 -8.44 -16.09
C THR A 493 -23.28 -7.63 -16.53
N PRO A 494 -23.45 -6.54 -17.32
CA PRO A 494 -22.37 -5.58 -17.55
C PRO A 494 -21.77 -5.12 -16.23
N CYS A 495 -20.44 -5.19 -16.13
CA CYS A 495 -19.70 -4.90 -14.91
C CYS A 495 -18.39 -4.18 -15.29
N PRO A 496 -17.69 -3.56 -14.32
CA PRO A 496 -16.39 -2.94 -14.59
C PRO A 496 -15.34 -3.99 -14.95
N ASN A 497 -14.26 -3.55 -15.61
CA ASN A 497 -13.13 -4.41 -16.00
C ASN A 497 -12.25 -4.90 -14.83
N ILE A 498 -12.40 -4.30 -13.63
CA ILE A 498 -11.59 -4.63 -12.46
C ILE A 498 -12.46 -5.32 -11.41
N ALA A 499 -12.05 -6.51 -10.99
CA ALA A 499 -12.83 -7.42 -10.14
C ALA A 499 -13.15 -6.84 -8.76
N THR A 500 -12.25 -6.02 -8.20
CA THR A 500 -12.37 -5.42 -6.86
C THR A 500 -13.24 -4.16 -6.81
N VAL A 501 -13.75 -3.68 -7.95
CA VAL A 501 -14.67 -2.52 -8.01
C VAL A 501 -16.02 -2.89 -7.40
N GLY A 502 -16.55 -1.99 -6.57
CA GLY A 502 -17.91 -2.12 -6.02
C GLY A 502 -18.97 -1.87 -7.08
N TYR A 503 -19.82 -2.86 -7.33
CA TYR A 503 -20.75 -2.85 -8.46
C TYR A 503 -21.75 -1.69 -8.42
N ILE A 504 -22.31 -1.41 -7.24
CA ILE A 504 -23.33 -0.36 -7.09
C ILE A 504 -22.75 1.04 -7.32
N GLY A 505 -21.55 1.32 -6.81
CA GLY A 505 -20.87 2.60 -7.08
C GLY A 505 -20.58 2.80 -8.56
N PHE A 506 -20.14 1.74 -9.24
CA PHE A 506 -19.98 1.71 -10.70
C PHE A 506 -21.30 2.03 -11.43
N ALA A 507 -22.37 1.31 -11.09
CA ALA A 507 -23.66 1.45 -11.76
C ALA A 507 -24.29 2.84 -11.52
N MET A 508 -24.15 3.44 -10.33
CA MET A 508 -24.74 4.75 -10.02
C MET A 508 -24.02 5.95 -10.66
N THR A 509 -22.87 5.75 -11.31
CA THR A 509 -22.05 6.81 -11.90
C THR A 509 -21.91 6.71 -13.42
N GLY A 510 -22.85 6.01 -14.06
CA GLY A 510 -22.86 5.69 -15.49
C GLY A 510 -22.65 4.19 -15.69
N GLY A 511 -21.46 3.71 -15.35
CA GLY A 511 -21.09 2.31 -15.47
C GLY A 511 -20.67 1.94 -16.89
N TYR A 512 -19.61 2.58 -17.38
CA TYR A 512 -18.95 2.22 -18.64
C TYR A 512 -18.08 0.99 -18.47
N GLY A 513 -18.21 0.04 -19.39
CA GLY A 513 -17.42 -1.16 -19.36
C GLY A 513 -17.86 -2.11 -20.48
N PRO A 514 -17.35 -3.36 -20.42
CA PRO A 514 -17.63 -4.34 -21.44
C PRO A 514 -19.13 -4.57 -21.61
N MET A 515 -19.54 -4.78 -22.86
CA MET A 515 -20.89 -5.12 -23.30
C MET A 515 -21.91 -3.98 -23.15
N ALA A 516 -21.48 -2.75 -22.87
CA ALA A 516 -22.37 -1.58 -22.82
C ALA A 516 -23.13 -1.36 -24.15
N HIS A 517 -22.51 -1.72 -25.28
CA HIS A 517 -23.12 -1.66 -26.61
C HIS A 517 -24.22 -2.73 -26.83
N LYS A 518 -24.21 -3.84 -26.09
CA LYS A 518 -25.23 -4.90 -26.16
C LYS A 518 -26.36 -4.73 -25.15
N PHE A 519 -25.98 -4.54 -23.89
CA PHE A 519 -26.92 -4.64 -22.76
C PHE A 519 -27.20 -3.29 -22.11
N GLY A 520 -26.46 -2.25 -22.52
CA GLY A 520 -26.53 -0.91 -21.92
C GLY A 520 -25.54 -0.72 -20.78
N LEU A 521 -25.45 0.52 -20.30
CA LEU A 521 -24.59 0.96 -19.21
C LEU A 521 -25.07 0.42 -17.84
N GLY A 522 -24.20 0.49 -16.83
CA GLY A 522 -24.52 0.06 -15.47
C GLY A 522 -25.76 0.74 -14.89
N VAL A 523 -25.98 2.03 -15.19
CA VAL A 523 -27.19 2.79 -14.76
C VAL A 523 -28.50 2.14 -15.22
N ASP A 524 -28.50 1.43 -16.36
CA ASP A 524 -29.70 0.84 -16.95
C ASP A 524 -30.05 -0.53 -16.36
N HIS A 525 -29.16 -1.06 -15.52
CA HIS A 525 -29.33 -2.33 -14.82
C HIS A 525 -29.85 -2.14 -13.39
N LEU A 526 -29.77 -0.94 -12.80
CA LEU A 526 -30.24 -0.68 -11.43
C LEU A 526 -31.76 -0.50 -11.41
N LEU A 527 -32.52 -1.55 -11.06
CA LEU A 527 -33.99 -1.56 -11.11
C LEU A 527 -34.62 -0.91 -9.88
N SER A 528 -34.18 -1.28 -8.69
CA SER A 528 -34.69 -0.78 -7.42
C SER A 528 -33.58 -0.79 -6.36
N ALA A 529 -33.73 0.02 -5.32
CA ALA A 529 -32.78 0.07 -4.22
C ALA A 529 -33.50 0.26 -2.88
N ARG A 530 -33.04 -0.47 -1.87
CA ARG A 530 -33.31 -0.17 -0.47
C ARG A 530 -32.11 0.61 0.07
N ILE A 531 -32.40 1.78 0.63
CA ILE A 531 -31.38 2.72 1.08
C ILE A 531 -31.56 3.04 2.56
N VAL A 532 -30.49 3.51 3.17
CA VAL A 532 -30.54 4.24 4.44
C VAL A 532 -30.41 5.73 4.12
N ASP A 533 -31.46 6.50 4.40
CA ASP A 533 -31.53 7.91 4.04
C ASP A 533 -30.78 8.84 5.02
N ALA A 534 -30.87 10.15 4.82
CA ALA A 534 -30.18 11.16 5.65
C ALA A 534 -30.70 11.22 7.10
N ASN A 535 -31.92 10.75 7.36
CA ASN A 535 -32.47 10.61 8.72
C ASN A 535 -31.97 9.33 9.41
N GLY A 536 -31.35 8.43 8.65
CA GLY A 536 -30.99 7.09 9.09
C GLY A 536 -32.18 6.14 9.09
N ASP A 537 -33.19 6.37 8.23
CA ASP A 537 -34.32 5.47 8.05
C ASP A 537 -34.04 4.50 6.89
N ILE A 538 -34.39 3.22 7.06
CA ILE A 538 -34.28 2.20 6.01
C ILE A 538 -35.54 2.28 5.16
N VAL A 539 -35.41 2.74 3.92
CA VAL A 539 -36.54 3.00 3.03
C VAL A 539 -36.30 2.40 1.65
N GLN A 540 -37.40 2.08 0.97
CA GLN A 540 -37.36 1.83 -0.47
C GLN A 540 -37.17 3.17 -1.19
N ALA A 541 -36.18 3.25 -2.09
CA ALA A 541 -35.99 4.43 -2.92
C ALA A 541 -37.21 4.62 -3.85
N ASP A 542 -37.78 5.82 -3.83
CA ASP A 542 -38.87 6.20 -4.74
C ASP A 542 -38.34 6.51 -6.15
N ASP A 543 -39.23 6.75 -7.10
CA ASP A 543 -38.86 6.99 -8.50
C ASP A 543 -37.94 8.21 -8.68
N HIS A 544 -38.08 9.25 -7.85
CA HIS A 544 -37.23 10.43 -7.91
C HIS A 544 -35.80 10.11 -7.44
N VAL A 545 -35.67 9.38 -6.33
CA VAL A 545 -34.38 8.94 -5.80
C VAL A 545 -33.73 7.94 -6.75
N MET A 546 -34.49 6.99 -7.31
CA MET A 546 -33.99 6.05 -8.31
C MET A 546 -33.50 6.77 -9.57
N LYS A 547 -34.24 7.76 -10.09
CA LYS A 547 -33.80 8.59 -11.22
C LYS A 547 -32.47 9.29 -10.90
N ALA A 548 -32.34 9.84 -9.69
CA ALA A 548 -31.14 10.57 -9.28
C ALA A 548 -29.93 9.65 -9.06
N MET A 549 -30.10 8.49 -8.41
CA MET A 549 -29.05 7.51 -8.18
C MET A 549 -28.49 6.93 -9.47
N ARG A 550 -29.29 6.85 -10.54
CA ARG A 550 -28.82 6.52 -11.89
C ARG A 550 -28.10 7.73 -12.51
N GLY A 551 -26.90 8.01 -12.02
CA GLY A 551 -25.99 9.03 -12.55
C GLY A 551 -25.35 9.92 -11.49
N ALA A 552 -26.07 10.26 -10.41
CA ALA A 552 -25.58 11.14 -9.35
C ALA A 552 -25.17 10.41 -8.06
N GLY A 553 -24.81 9.13 -8.14
CA GLY A 553 -24.17 8.41 -7.03
C GLY A 553 -25.01 8.31 -5.75
N GLY A 554 -24.32 8.23 -4.61
CA GLY A 554 -24.89 8.02 -3.27
C GLY A 554 -25.42 9.29 -2.58
N ASN A 555 -25.84 10.32 -3.33
CA ASN A 555 -26.21 11.63 -2.78
C ASN A 555 -27.45 11.62 -1.87
N PHE A 556 -28.25 10.56 -1.90
CA PHE A 556 -29.57 10.51 -1.27
C PHE A 556 -29.71 9.36 -0.27
N GLY A 557 -28.64 8.60 -0.02
CA GLY A 557 -28.66 7.47 0.90
C GLY A 557 -27.54 6.47 0.65
N VAL A 558 -27.34 5.60 1.64
CA VAL A 558 -26.46 4.43 1.51
C VAL A 558 -27.27 3.28 0.96
N VAL A 559 -26.91 2.77 -0.22
CA VAL A 559 -27.53 1.56 -0.75
C VAL A 559 -27.11 0.38 0.11
N VAL A 560 -28.08 -0.33 0.67
CA VAL A 560 -27.84 -1.55 1.47
C VAL A 560 -28.26 -2.80 0.71
N GLU A 561 -29.21 -2.67 -0.21
CA GLU A 561 -29.67 -3.73 -1.11
C GLU A 561 -30.17 -3.10 -2.42
N ALA A 562 -29.97 -3.76 -3.55
CA ALA A 562 -30.50 -3.36 -4.85
C ALA A 562 -30.96 -4.55 -5.66
N THR A 563 -31.98 -4.36 -6.50
CA THR A 563 -32.33 -5.32 -7.55
C THR A 563 -31.74 -4.85 -8.86
N ILE A 564 -31.05 -5.74 -9.57
CA ILE A 564 -30.42 -5.47 -10.85
C ILE A 564 -30.93 -6.40 -11.95
N LYS A 565 -30.92 -5.94 -13.20
CA LYS A 565 -31.11 -6.80 -14.38
C LYS A 565 -29.92 -7.75 -14.51
N ILE A 566 -30.18 -8.98 -14.93
CA ILE A 566 -29.16 -9.96 -15.33
C ILE A 566 -29.58 -10.59 -16.66
N HIS A 567 -28.60 -11.15 -17.38
CA HIS A 567 -28.79 -11.72 -18.70
C HIS A 567 -28.36 -13.18 -18.69
N GLY A 568 -29.20 -14.05 -19.25
CA GLY A 568 -28.88 -15.46 -19.43
C GLY A 568 -27.75 -15.63 -20.43
N PHE A 569 -26.58 -16.04 -19.95
CA PHE A 569 -25.37 -16.14 -20.75
C PHE A 569 -24.29 -16.94 -19.98
N ALA A 570 -23.93 -18.12 -20.47
CA ALA A 570 -22.99 -19.01 -19.77
C ALA A 570 -21.52 -18.74 -20.12
N GLN A 571 -21.22 -18.44 -21.39
CA GLN A 571 -19.86 -18.24 -21.87
C GLN A 571 -19.83 -17.24 -23.03
N MET A 572 -18.81 -16.38 -23.06
CA MET A 572 -18.46 -15.47 -24.15
C MET A 572 -17.10 -15.86 -24.73
N LEU A 573 -16.71 -15.32 -25.89
CA LEU A 573 -15.28 -15.24 -26.19
C LEU A 573 -14.72 -13.98 -25.56
N ALA A 574 -13.65 -14.10 -24.78
CA ALA A 574 -12.97 -12.95 -24.20
C ALA A 574 -11.47 -13.21 -24.11
N GLY A 575 -10.69 -12.13 -24.23
CA GLY A 575 -9.25 -12.16 -24.01
C GLY A 575 -8.56 -10.93 -24.58
N SER A 576 -7.24 -10.93 -24.51
CA SER A 576 -6.40 -9.86 -25.03
C SER A 576 -5.76 -10.24 -26.36
N ILE A 577 -5.61 -9.25 -27.23
CA ILE A 577 -4.79 -9.31 -28.43
C ILE A 577 -3.67 -8.30 -28.25
N ILE A 578 -2.41 -8.73 -28.43
CA ILE A 578 -1.24 -7.86 -28.48
C ILE A 578 -0.76 -7.80 -29.91
N PHE A 579 -0.89 -6.64 -30.54
CA PHE A 579 -0.44 -6.43 -31.90
C PHE A 579 1.09 -6.22 -31.93
N GLU A 580 1.72 -6.55 -33.05
CA GLU A 580 3.12 -6.20 -33.26
C GLU A 580 3.31 -4.70 -33.07
N SER A 581 4.19 -4.31 -32.14
CA SER A 581 4.26 -2.92 -31.65
C SER A 581 5.62 -2.26 -31.91
N ALA A 582 6.44 -2.82 -32.82
CA ALA A 582 7.67 -2.18 -33.27
C ALA A 582 7.41 -0.79 -33.87
N ASP A 583 6.29 -0.66 -34.60
CA ASP A 583 5.67 0.61 -34.98
C ASP A 583 4.20 0.62 -34.52
N TYR A 584 3.98 0.87 -33.23
CA TYR A 584 2.63 0.94 -32.66
C TYR A 584 1.74 2.00 -33.34
N ARG A 585 2.30 3.04 -33.97
CA ARG A 585 1.52 4.03 -34.72
C ARG A 585 0.86 3.39 -35.93
N MET A 586 1.57 2.51 -36.63
CA MET A 586 1.03 1.73 -37.75
C MET A 586 0.01 0.71 -37.27
N SER A 587 0.29 0.00 -36.17
CA SER A 587 -0.60 -1.01 -35.60
C SER A 587 -1.94 -0.41 -35.21
N MET A 588 -1.92 0.70 -34.48
CA MET A 588 -3.12 1.47 -34.11
C MET A 588 -3.92 1.90 -35.34
N ARG A 589 -3.25 2.43 -36.39
CA ARG A 589 -3.92 2.93 -37.60
C ARG A 589 -4.60 1.80 -38.36
N ASN A 590 -3.90 0.68 -38.53
CA ASN A 590 -4.42 -0.45 -39.30
C ASN A 590 -5.61 -1.12 -38.59
N VAL A 591 -5.52 -1.29 -37.26
CA VAL A 591 -6.62 -1.87 -36.48
C VAL A 591 -7.84 -0.95 -36.49
N GLN A 592 -7.64 0.37 -36.30
CA GLN A 592 -8.73 1.35 -36.37
C GLN A 592 -9.40 1.35 -37.76
N ALA A 593 -8.63 1.44 -38.84
CA ALA A 593 -9.16 1.40 -40.21
C ALA A 593 -9.88 0.07 -40.52
N GLY A 594 -9.38 -1.04 -39.97
CA GLY A 594 -10.03 -2.35 -40.07
C GLY A 594 -11.39 -2.38 -39.39
N MET A 595 -11.50 -1.82 -38.18
CA MET A 595 -12.77 -1.70 -37.45
C MET A 595 -13.76 -0.79 -38.17
N GLU A 596 -13.32 0.37 -38.70
CA GLU A 596 -14.16 1.27 -39.49
C GLU A 596 -14.68 0.60 -40.77
N LYS A 597 -13.82 -0.14 -41.47
CA LYS A 597 -14.22 -0.91 -42.63
C LYS A 597 -15.24 -1.99 -42.28
N LEU A 598 -15.03 -2.69 -41.17
CA LEU A 598 -15.96 -3.71 -40.68
C LEU A 598 -17.33 -3.09 -40.36
N ALA A 599 -17.34 -1.92 -39.72
CA ALA A 599 -18.56 -1.17 -39.44
C ALA A 599 -19.28 -0.76 -40.74
N ALA A 600 -18.54 -0.30 -41.76
CA ALA A 600 -19.11 0.12 -43.04
C ALA A 600 -19.65 -1.06 -43.89
N GLU A 601 -19.12 -2.28 -43.71
CA GLU A 601 -19.53 -3.46 -44.49
C GLU A 601 -20.88 -4.03 -44.03
N ASN A 602 -21.15 -4.12 -42.73
CA ASN A 602 -22.35 -4.82 -42.20
C ASN A 602 -22.96 -4.22 -40.93
N ASP A 603 -22.60 -2.99 -40.54
CA ASP A 603 -22.72 -2.49 -39.16
C ASP A 603 -21.93 -3.38 -38.16
N LEU A 604 -21.44 -2.80 -37.06
CA LEU A 604 -20.80 -3.61 -36.02
C LEU A 604 -21.87 -4.35 -35.22
N PRO A 605 -21.79 -5.70 -35.08
CA PRO A 605 -22.71 -6.43 -34.23
C PRO A 605 -22.68 -5.89 -32.80
N PRO A 606 -23.83 -5.82 -32.12
CA PRO A 606 -23.87 -5.44 -30.71
C PRO A 606 -23.17 -6.47 -29.81
N GLU A 607 -22.79 -7.64 -30.30
CA GLU A 607 -22.00 -8.63 -29.55
C GLU A 607 -20.50 -8.34 -29.53
N LEU A 608 -19.98 -7.62 -30.53
CA LEU A 608 -18.56 -7.48 -30.78
C LEU A 608 -17.98 -6.26 -30.07
N GLU A 609 -17.01 -6.52 -29.19
CA GLU A 609 -16.17 -5.49 -28.59
C GLU A 609 -14.71 -5.68 -28.96
N LEU A 610 -14.06 -4.56 -29.27
CA LEU A 610 -12.61 -4.45 -29.22
C LEU A 610 -12.29 -3.16 -28.48
N GLN A 611 -11.98 -3.27 -27.18
CA GLN A 611 -11.55 -2.14 -26.37
C GLN A 611 -10.03 -1.96 -26.54
N PRO A 612 -9.55 -0.93 -27.25
CA PRO A 612 -8.13 -0.79 -27.47
C PRO A 612 -7.42 -0.30 -26.21
N PHE A 613 -6.18 -0.71 -26.04
CA PHE A 613 -5.32 -0.16 -25.00
C PHE A 613 -3.90 0.06 -25.52
N LEU A 614 -3.24 1.02 -24.90
CA LEU A 614 -1.83 1.27 -25.06
C LEU A 614 -1.19 1.43 -23.70
N THR A 615 -0.12 0.69 -23.45
CA THR A 615 0.60 0.72 -22.17
C THR A 615 2.11 0.79 -22.40
N ALA A 616 2.83 1.37 -21.43
CA ALA A 616 4.28 1.37 -21.41
C ALA A 616 4.79 0.15 -20.65
N THR A 617 5.79 -0.51 -21.20
CA THR A 617 6.53 -1.60 -20.53
C THR A 617 8.01 -1.21 -20.43
N PRO A 618 8.79 -1.87 -19.55
CA PRO A 618 10.25 -1.65 -19.51
C PRO A 618 10.95 -1.90 -20.86
N THR A 619 10.34 -2.70 -21.74
CA THR A 619 10.87 -3.05 -23.08
C THR A 619 10.33 -2.18 -24.21
N GLY A 620 9.44 -1.24 -23.93
CA GLY A 620 8.81 -0.37 -24.94
C GLY A 620 7.30 -0.29 -24.79
N LYS A 621 6.65 0.41 -25.72
CA LYS A 621 5.19 0.58 -25.72
C LYS A 621 4.51 -0.57 -26.43
N VAL A 622 3.36 -0.96 -25.91
CA VAL A 622 2.57 -2.07 -26.41
C VAL A 622 1.18 -1.57 -26.76
N TYR A 623 0.73 -1.87 -27.97
CA TYR A 623 -0.64 -1.67 -28.40
C TYR A 623 -1.38 -3.01 -28.49
N GLY A 624 -2.59 -3.02 -27.96
CA GLY A 624 -3.44 -4.20 -27.92
C GLY A 624 -4.92 -3.84 -27.85
N GLY A 625 -5.74 -4.86 -27.69
CA GLY A 625 -7.15 -4.69 -27.39
C GLY A 625 -7.70 -5.84 -26.58
N PHE A 626 -8.64 -5.52 -25.69
CA PHE A 626 -9.51 -6.53 -25.08
C PHE A 626 -10.62 -6.84 -26.07
N PHE A 627 -10.60 -8.06 -26.58
CA PHE A 627 -11.61 -8.57 -27.49
C PHE A 627 -12.71 -9.26 -26.70
N MET A 628 -13.95 -8.99 -27.05
CA MET A 628 -15.10 -9.71 -26.53
C MET A 628 -16.12 -10.02 -27.63
N TRP A 629 -16.70 -11.22 -27.56
CA TRP A 629 -17.91 -11.57 -28.27
C TRP A 629 -18.98 -12.03 -27.27
N ALA A 630 -19.93 -11.15 -26.97
CA ALA A 630 -21.02 -11.39 -26.03
C ALA A 630 -22.25 -12.01 -26.72
N GLY A 631 -22.04 -12.92 -27.67
CA GLY A 631 -23.08 -13.63 -28.43
C GLY A 631 -23.08 -15.14 -28.19
N PRO A 632 -24.25 -15.81 -28.24
CA PRO A 632 -24.33 -17.26 -28.03
C PRO A 632 -23.68 -18.07 -29.17
N ASP A 633 -23.58 -17.48 -30.37
CA ASP A 633 -22.89 -18.08 -31.53
C ASP A 633 -21.38 -17.83 -31.43
N ILE A 634 -20.68 -18.73 -30.75
CA ILE A 634 -19.22 -18.67 -30.57
C ILE A 634 -18.47 -18.81 -31.89
N ASP A 635 -18.99 -19.57 -32.85
CA ASP A 635 -18.34 -19.76 -34.16
C ASP A 635 -18.39 -18.48 -34.98
N LEU A 636 -19.51 -17.75 -34.94
CA LEU A 636 -19.58 -16.40 -35.50
C LEU A 636 -18.60 -15.45 -34.80
N GLY A 637 -18.50 -15.52 -33.48
CA GLY A 637 -17.52 -14.75 -32.71
C GLY A 637 -16.07 -15.03 -33.14
N ARG A 638 -15.73 -16.30 -33.43
CA ARG A 638 -14.41 -16.67 -33.96
C ARG A 638 -14.16 -16.07 -35.35
N LYS A 639 -15.16 -16.01 -36.23
CA LYS A 639 -15.02 -15.35 -37.54
C LYS A 639 -14.73 -13.86 -37.39
N TYR A 640 -15.36 -13.18 -36.43
CA TYR A 640 -15.05 -11.79 -36.12
C TYR A 640 -13.68 -11.62 -35.49
N LEU A 641 -13.26 -12.53 -34.62
CA LEU A 641 -11.89 -12.58 -34.10
C LEU A 641 -10.87 -12.71 -35.24
N ASP A 642 -11.05 -13.66 -36.16
CA ASP A 642 -10.17 -13.86 -37.31
C ASP A 642 -10.11 -12.60 -38.19
N ARG A 643 -11.24 -11.91 -38.36
CA ARG A 643 -11.29 -10.62 -39.07
C ARG A 643 -10.46 -9.55 -38.36
N VAL A 644 -10.59 -9.41 -37.03
CA VAL A 644 -9.80 -8.47 -36.23
C VAL A 644 -8.30 -8.79 -36.30
N LEU A 645 -7.93 -10.07 -36.16
CA LEU A 645 -6.54 -10.53 -36.26
C LEU A 645 -5.95 -10.31 -37.66
N SER A 646 -6.78 -10.20 -38.70
CA SER A 646 -6.32 -9.89 -40.07
C SER A 646 -5.96 -8.42 -40.30
N PHE A 647 -6.32 -7.51 -39.38
CA PHE A 647 -6.07 -6.07 -39.56
C PHE A 647 -4.58 -5.70 -39.42
N HIS A 648 -3.85 -6.40 -38.56
CA HIS A 648 -2.42 -6.19 -38.34
C HIS A 648 -1.77 -7.44 -37.73
N PRO A 649 -0.47 -7.73 -37.99
CA PRO A 649 0.25 -8.80 -37.31
C PRO A 649 0.15 -8.70 -35.78
N TYR A 650 0.11 -9.85 -35.11
CA TYR A 650 -0.01 -9.91 -33.66
C TYR A 650 1.04 -10.84 -33.06
N VAL A 651 1.43 -10.55 -31.81
CA VAL A 651 2.43 -11.29 -31.05
C VAL A 651 1.76 -12.25 -30.07
N LEU A 652 0.59 -11.89 -29.53
CA LEU A 652 -0.15 -12.70 -28.58
C LEU A 652 -1.66 -12.56 -28.82
N CYS A 653 -2.39 -13.67 -28.74
CA CYS A 653 -3.85 -13.69 -28.69
C CYS A 653 -4.27 -14.71 -27.62
N THR A 654 -4.97 -14.25 -26.59
CA THR A 654 -5.45 -15.09 -25.47
C THR A 654 -6.96 -15.34 -25.53
N VAL A 655 -7.61 -14.91 -26.61
CA VAL A 655 -9.06 -14.98 -26.77
C VAL A 655 -9.53 -16.44 -26.77
N ALA A 656 -10.37 -16.76 -25.80
CA ALA A 656 -10.93 -18.09 -25.60
C ALA A 656 -12.32 -17.97 -24.96
N PRO A 657 -13.14 -19.05 -25.02
CA PRO A 657 -14.34 -19.14 -24.21
C PRO A 657 -14.04 -18.83 -22.74
N ALA A 658 -14.87 -18.00 -22.12
CA ALA A 658 -14.75 -17.55 -20.75
C ALA A 658 -16.11 -17.16 -20.17
N THR A 659 -16.29 -17.36 -18.88
CA THR A 659 -17.30 -16.66 -18.07
C THR A 659 -16.87 -15.20 -17.84
N MET A 660 -17.78 -14.35 -17.35
CA MET A 660 -17.40 -12.98 -16.98
C MET A 660 -16.35 -12.96 -15.87
N MET A 661 -16.43 -13.88 -14.91
CA MET A 661 -15.44 -14.00 -13.83
C MET A 661 -14.05 -14.33 -14.38
N GLU A 662 -13.94 -15.34 -15.25
CA GLU A 662 -12.66 -15.71 -15.87
C GLU A 662 -12.09 -14.57 -16.72
N SER A 663 -12.95 -13.75 -17.36
CA SER A 663 -12.51 -12.55 -18.06
C SER A 663 -11.91 -11.50 -17.10
N LEU A 664 -12.55 -11.28 -15.93
CA LEU A 664 -12.03 -10.37 -14.91
C LEU A 664 -10.70 -10.86 -14.32
N GLU A 665 -10.54 -12.16 -14.08
CA GLU A 665 -9.27 -12.76 -13.62
C GLU A 665 -8.14 -12.54 -14.64
N ARG A 666 -8.45 -12.69 -15.94
CA ARG A 666 -7.47 -12.42 -17.01
C ARG A 666 -7.09 -10.94 -17.04
N THR A 667 -8.04 -10.03 -16.87
CA THR A 667 -7.74 -8.58 -16.80
C THR A 667 -6.92 -8.21 -15.57
N ALA A 668 -7.18 -8.85 -14.42
CA ALA A 668 -6.42 -8.60 -13.18
C ALA A 668 -4.92 -8.89 -13.33
N ALA A 669 -4.51 -9.78 -14.25
CA ALA A 669 -3.10 -10.04 -14.53
C ALA A 669 -2.35 -8.84 -15.14
N TYR A 670 -3.06 -7.85 -15.69
CA TYR A 670 -2.49 -6.65 -16.30
C TYR A 670 -2.56 -5.42 -15.40
N VAL A 671 -3.25 -5.50 -14.27
CA VAL A 671 -3.58 -4.34 -13.44
C VAL A 671 -3.05 -4.57 -12.02
N PRO A 672 -2.30 -3.61 -11.43
CA PRO A 672 -1.79 -3.77 -10.08
C PRO A 672 -2.93 -3.72 -9.03
N GLU A 673 -2.72 -4.35 -7.88
CA GLU A 673 -3.72 -4.36 -6.79
C GLU A 673 -4.00 -2.98 -6.18
N SER A 674 -3.04 -2.06 -6.31
CA SER A 674 -3.17 -0.65 -5.99
C SER A 674 -2.25 0.17 -6.89
N SER A 675 -2.47 1.48 -6.98
CA SER A 675 -1.62 2.39 -7.75
C SER A 675 -1.64 3.79 -7.19
N TYR A 676 -0.62 4.59 -7.49
CA TYR A 676 -0.67 6.03 -7.29
C TYR A 676 -1.39 6.65 -8.48
N MET A 677 -2.62 7.16 -8.28
CA MET A 677 -3.53 7.48 -9.39
C MET A 677 -3.88 8.96 -9.46
N ASN A 678 -3.95 9.46 -10.70
CA ASN A 678 -4.52 10.76 -11.05
C ASN A 678 -5.24 10.68 -12.42
N SER A 679 -5.90 9.54 -12.61
CA SER A 679 -6.56 9.16 -13.86
C SER A 679 -7.71 10.09 -14.23
N ARG A 680 -7.92 10.32 -15.53
CA ARG A 680 -8.98 11.19 -16.05
C ARG A 680 -9.68 10.55 -17.24
N ALA A 681 -10.92 10.96 -17.49
CA ALA A 681 -11.62 10.59 -18.72
C ALA A 681 -11.98 11.84 -19.57
N VAL A 682 -12.01 11.66 -20.88
CA VAL A 682 -12.56 12.64 -21.84
C VAL A 682 -13.48 11.90 -22.79
N ASN A 683 -14.73 12.33 -22.88
CA ASN A 683 -15.68 11.77 -23.81
C ASN A 683 -15.56 12.50 -25.15
N VAL A 684 -15.44 11.76 -26.25
CA VAL A 684 -15.36 12.30 -27.62
C VAL A 684 -16.38 11.62 -28.52
N LYS A 685 -17.04 12.36 -29.41
CA LYS A 685 -18.04 11.82 -30.32
C LYS A 685 -17.45 10.78 -31.26
N ARG A 686 -16.24 11.04 -31.79
CA ARG A 686 -15.55 10.21 -32.77
C ARG A 686 -14.04 10.23 -32.57
N ILE A 687 -13.38 9.16 -32.98
CA ILE A 687 -11.92 9.11 -33.12
C ILE A 687 -11.55 9.65 -34.52
N THR A 688 -11.51 10.98 -34.66
CA THR A 688 -11.07 11.62 -35.92
C THR A 688 -9.55 11.48 -36.10
N PRO A 689 -9.00 11.73 -37.31
CA PRO A 689 -7.55 11.78 -37.49
C PRO A 689 -6.83 12.73 -36.51
N GLU A 690 -7.45 13.86 -36.16
CA GLU A 690 -6.91 14.81 -35.21
C GLU A 690 -6.87 14.25 -33.78
N ILE A 691 -7.96 13.62 -33.33
CA ILE A 691 -7.98 12.92 -32.02
C ILE A 691 -6.92 11.82 -32.02
N TYR A 692 -6.88 11.03 -33.08
CA TYR A 692 -5.91 9.94 -33.23
C TYR A 692 -4.47 10.44 -33.10
N ASP A 693 -4.10 11.51 -33.80
CA ASP A 693 -2.76 12.09 -33.72
C ASP A 693 -2.42 12.55 -32.29
N VAL A 694 -3.39 13.11 -31.55
CA VAL A 694 -3.21 13.47 -30.13
C VAL A 694 -2.93 12.23 -29.28
N LEU A 695 -3.71 11.15 -29.44
CA LEU A 695 -3.51 9.91 -28.69
C LEU A 695 -2.12 9.30 -28.95
N VAL A 696 -1.67 9.33 -30.20
CA VAL A 696 -0.37 8.79 -30.59
C VAL A 696 0.80 9.68 -30.09
N GLU A 697 0.70 11.00 -30.22
CA GLU A 697 1.70 11.93 -29.67
C GLU A 697 1.80 11.86 -28.13
N ALA A 698 0.67 11.64 -27.46
CA ALA A 698 0.65 11.44 -26.02
C ALA A 698 1.27 10.10 -25.64
N CYS A 699 1.01 9.05 -26.42
CA CYS A 699 1.69 7.77 -26.27
C CYS A 699 3.22 7.95 -26.38
N GLU A 700 3.75 8.72 -27.32
CA GLU A 700 5.20 8.98 -27.44
C GLU A 700 5.84 9.57 -26.17
N ARG A 701 5.08 10.38 -25.44
CA ARG A 701 5.52 11.02 -24.19
C ARG A 701 5.10 10.25 -22.94
N MET A 702 4.39 9.14 -23.08
CA MET A 702 3.96 8.31 -21.94
C MET A 702 5.18 7.84 -21.14
N PRO A 703 5.25 8.11 -19.83
CA PRO A 703 6.32 7.62 -18.98
C PRO A 703 6.41 6.08 -18.98
N ALA A 704 7.61 5.54 -18.78
CA ALA A 704 7.85 4.11 -18.76
C ALA A 704 7.43 3.48 -17.43
N ASP A 705 6.13 3.46 -17.16
CA ASP A 705 5.52 2.81 -15.98
C ASP A 705 4.42 1.84 -16.44
N PRO A 706 4.41 0.58 -15.96
CA PRO A 706 3.42 -0.41 -16.36
C PRO A 706 1.98 -0.09 -15.90
N ALA A 707 1.80 0.79 -14.92
CA ALA A 707 0.47 1.25 -14.51
C ALA A 707 -0.06 2.37 -15.41
N ALA A 708 0.81 3.05 -16.17
CA ALA A 708 0.39 4.09 -17.11
C ALA A 708 -0.21 3.45 -18.36
N MET A 709 -1.46 3.82 -18.66
CA MET A 709 -2.21 3.26 -19.78
C MET A 709 -3.13 4.30 -20.42
N LEU A 710 -3.41 4.11 -21.70
CA LEU A 710 -4.47 4.78 -22.42
C LEU A 710 -5.42 3.70 -22.94
N THR A 711 -6.71 3.83 -22.71
CA THR A 711 -7.73 2.94 -23.27
C THR A 711 -8.98 3.74 -23.61
N TRP A 712 -9.86 3.19 -24.44
CA TRP A 712 -11.14 3.84 -24.67
C TRP A 712 -12.28 2.85 -24.83
N HIS A 713 -13.39 3.20 -24.19
CA HIS A 713 -14.66 2.47 -24.26
C HIS A 713 -15.52 3.08 -25.36
N GLU A 714 -16.41 2.28 -25.95
CA GLU A 714 -17.30 2.71 -27.02
C GLU A 714 -18.77 2.55 -26.60
N VAL A 715 -19.54 3.62 -26.77
CA VAL A 715 -21.01 3.59 -26.75
C VAL A 715 -21.52 3.75 -28.17
N ARG A 716 -22.28 2.76 -28.64
CA ARG A 716 -22.82 2.72 -30.00
C ARG A 716 -24.28 3.15 -30.04
N SER A 717 -24.74 3.55 -31.22
CA SER A 717 -26.17 3.83 -31.49
C SER A 717 -27.09 2.63 -31.26
N CYS A 718 -26.57 1.41 -31.34
CA CYS A 718 -27.31 0.18 -31.04
C CYS A 718 -27.43 -0.12 -29.53
N SER A 719 -26.77 0.66 -28.66
CA SER A 719 -26.83 0.43 -27.22
C SER A 719 -28.24 0.68 -26.69
N PRO A 720 -28.79 -0.21 -25.83
CA PRO A 720 -30.06 0.05 -25.14
C PRO A 720 -30.08 1.35 -24.33
N SER A 721 -28.90 1.87 -23.95
CA SER A 721 -28.75 3.14 -23.23
C SER A 721 -29.08 4.36 -24.10
N PHE A 722 -29.01 4.24 -25.42
CA PHE A 722 -29.32 5.30 -26.37
C PHE A 722 -30.83 5.42 -26.62
N ASP A 723 -31.58 4.31 -26.50
CA ASP A 723 -33.03 4.28 -26.73
C ASP A 723 -33.80 4.72 -25.46
N PRO A 724 -34.52 5.86 -25.49
CA PRO A 724 -35.29 6.34 -24.35
C PRO A 724 -36.47 5.44 -23.95
N THR A 725 -36.94 4.56 -24.84
CA THR A 725 -38.06 3.65 -24.58
C THR A 725 -37.66 2.43 -23.75
N THR A 726 -36.39 2.02 -23.87
CA THR A 726 -35.81 0.91 -23.11
C THR A 726 -35.01 1.38 -21.90
N SER A 727 -34.52 2.63 -21.94
CA SER A 727 -33.75 3.23 -20.86
C SER A 727 -34.61 3.55 -19.65
N LEU A 728 -34.06 3.29 -18.46
CA LEU A 728 -34.70 3.69 -17.22
C LEU A 728 -34.53 5.20 -17.00
N ALA A 729 -35.50 5.83 -16.33
CA ALA A 729 -35.37 7.23 -15.94
C ALA A 729 -34.07 7.45 -15.14
N SER A 730 -33.25 8.40 -15.58
CA SER A 730 -31.86 8.58 -15.16
C SER A 730 -31.49 10.06 -15.27
N VAL A 731 -30.57 10.53 -14.42
CA VAL A 731 -29.92 11.86 -14.59
C VAL A 731 -28.64 11.76 -15.40
N PHE A 732 -28.07 10.56 -15.57
CA PHE A 732 -26.92 10.34 -16.45
C PHE A 732 -27.26 10.70 -17.90
N ASP A 733 -26.60 11.75 -18.40
CA ASP A 733 -26.98 12.44 -19.65
C ASP A 733 -26.16 11.98 -20.87
N CYS A 734 -24.93 11.51 -20.67
CA CYS A 734 -24.01 11.14 -21.75
C CYS A 734 -24.38 9.78 -22.38
N ARG A 735 -25.47 9.77 -23.15
CA ARG A 735 -26.08 8.56 -23.75
C ARG A 735 -26.00 8.50 -25.26
N GLU A 736 -25.62 9.59 -25.93
CA GLU A 736 -25.37 9.61 -27.39
C GLU A 736 -24.19 8.70 -27.77
N PRO A 737 -24.03 8.25 -29.02
CA PRO A 737 -22.86 7.46 -29.42
C PRO A 737 -21.56 8.25 -29.24
N HIS A 738 -20.59 7.68 -28.53
CA HIS A 738 -19.31 8.34 -28.21
C HIS A 738 -18.26 7.33 -27.76
N TYR A 739 -17.03 7.81 -27.61
CA TYR A 739 -15.91 7.11 -27.00
C TYR A 739 -15.56 7.77 -25.66
N VAL A 740 -15.28 6.96 -24.65
CA VAL A 740 -14.73 7.42 -23.37
C VAL A 740 -13.23 7.18 -23.41
N ILE A 741 -12.44 8.22 -23.67
CA ILE A 741 -10.98 8.15 -23.61
C ILE A 741 -10.57 8.14 -22.15
N GLU A 742 -10.17 6.97 -21.65
CA GLU A 742 -9.69 6.77 -20.29
C GLU A 742 -8.17 6.91 -20.25
N ILE A 743 -7.72 8.01 -19.64
CA ILE A 743 -6.33 8.37 -19.45
C ILE A 743 -5.92 7.86 -18.08
N LEU A 744 -5.38 6.64 -18.05
CA LEU A 744 -4.96 5.97 -16.82
C LEU A 744 -3.58 6.47 -16.40
N ALA A 745 -3.57 7.68 -15.83
CA ALA A 745 -2.40 8.31 -15.26
C ALA A 745 -2.07 7.72 -13.89
N ASN A 746 -1.67 6.45 -13.90
CA ASN A 746 -1.31 5.69 -12.70
C ASN A 746 0.17 5.36 -12.70
N ALA A 747 0.77 5.35 -11.51
CA ALA A 747 2.13 4.91 -11.30
C ALA A 747 2.18 3.69 -10.37
N SER A 748 3.01 2.73 -10.74
CA SER A 748 3.27 1.51 -9.96
C SER A 748 4.04 1.78 -8.66
N ILE A 749 4.79 2.90 -8.63
CA ILE A 749 5.57 3.38 -7.50
C ILE A 749 5.39 4.90 -7.34
N GLU A 750 5.62 5.43 -6.14
CA GLU A 750 5.38 6.83 -5.81
C GLU A 750 6.26 7.78 -6.62
N GLU A 751 7.52 7.41 -6.89
CA GLU A 751 8.50 8.26 -7.55
C GLU A 751 8.08 8.63 -8.99
N ASN A 752 7.32 7.76 -9.64
CA ASN A 752 6.82 7.98 -11.00
C ASN A 752 5.52 8.80 -11.03
N PHE A 753 4.85 8.97 -9.88
CA PHE A 753 3.49 9.51 -9.81
C PHE A 753 3.38 10.93 -10.36
N GLU A 754 4.35 11.80 -10.05
CA GLU A 754 4.35 13.18 -10.53
C GLU A 754 4.46 13.25 -12.06
N ALA A 755 5.37 12.46 -12.65
CA ALA A 755 5.60 12.44 -14.09
C ALA A 755 4.36 11.90 -14.84
N VAL A 756 3.77 10.81 -14.36
CA VAL A 756 2.57 10.22 -14.96
C VAL A 756 1.36 11.14 -14.81
N SER A 757 1.20 11.78 -13.64
CA SER A 757 0.13 12.76 -13.41
C SER A 757 0.20 13.94 -14.39
N LYS A 758 1.40 14.50 -14.60
CA LYS A 758 1.61 15.59 -15.57
C LYS A 758 1.31 15.16 -17.00
N TRP A 759 1.73 13.96 -17.38
CA TRP A 759 1.42 13.37 -18.69
C TRP A 759 -0.09 13.27 -18.92
N GLY A 760 -0.83 12.71 -17.96
CA GLY A 760 -2.27 12.53 -18.10
C GLY A 760 -3.04 13.84 -18.19
N LEU A 761 -2.63 14.85 -17.39
CA LEU A 761 -3.22 16.19 -17.46
C LEU A 761 -2.95 16.86 -18.81
N SER A 762 -1.70 16.79 -19.29
CA SER A 762 -1.31 17.34 -20.61
C SER A 762 -2.14 16.71 -21.74
N LEU A 763 -2.36 15.39 -21.73
CA LEU A 763 -3.17 14.72 -22.74
C LEU A 763 -4.61 15.20 -22.72
N LYS A 764 -5.23 15.32 -21.53
CA LYS A 764 -6.58 15.88 -21.42
C LYS A 764 -6.66 17.30 -21.99
N GLU A 765 -5.73 18.18 -21.62
CA GLU A 765 -5.71 19.56 -22.10
C GLU A 765 -5.52 19.64 -23.62
N GLU A 766 -4.70 18.76 -24.19
CA GLU A 766 -4.51 18.67 -25.64
C GLU A 766 -5.77 18.22 -26.37
N LEU A 767 -6.51 17.23 -25.85
CA LEU A 767 -7.80 16.82 -26.41
C LEU A 767 -8.80 17.98 -26.41
N LEU A 768 -8.93 18.67 -25.27
CA LEU A 768 -9.81 19.84 -25.15
C LEU A 768 -9.44 20.97 -26.10
N ARG A 769 -8.14 21.18 -26.35
CA ARG A 769 -7.65 22.30 -27.18
C ARG A 769 -7.63 21.99 -28.67
N LYS A 770 -7.22 20.79 -29.07
CA LYS A 770 -7.01 20.41 -30.47
C LYS A 770 -8.28 19.90 -31.16
N ALA A 771 -9.24 19.37 -30.40
CA ALA A 771 -10.49 18.83 -30.96
C ALA A 771 -11.74 19.21 -30.12
N PRO A 772 -11.93 20.51 -29.79
CA PRO A 772 -13.01 20.94 -28.89
C PRO A 772 -14.42 20.56 -29.38
N GLU A 773 -14.64 20.53 -30.71
CA GLU A 773 -15.95 20.22 -31.31
C GLU A 773 -16.36 18.74 -31.17
N GLU A 774 -15.38 17.86 -31.01
CA GLU A 774 -15.59 16.42 -30.81
C GLU A 774 -15.76 16.07 -29.33
N VAL A 775 -15.32 16.91 -28.40
CA VAL A 775 -15.41 16.65 -26.96
C VAL A 775 -16.84 16.88 -26.46
N LEU A 776 -17.33 15.93 -25.66
CA LEU A 776 -18.60 16.05 -24.94
C LEU A 776 -18.44 16.79 -23.61
N ASN A 777 -19.48 17.52 -23.22
CA ASN A 777 -19.49 18.32 -21.99
C ASN A 777 -19.40 17.46 -20.72
N ALA A 778 -20.07 16.30 -20.72
CA ALA A 778 -20.07 15.36 -19.62
C ALA A 778 -18.93 14.34 -19.79
N SER A 779 -18.16 14.14 -18.74
CA SER A 779 -17.17 13.07 -18.64
C SER A 779 -17.62 12.01 -17.63
N TRP A 780 -16.99 10.85 -17.64
CA TRP A 780 -17.26 9.81 -16.66
C TRP A 780 -16.87 10.26 -15.25
N LEU A 781 -17.87 10.39 -14.38
CA LEU A 781 -17.76 11.00 -13.05
C LEU A 781 -16.72 10.30 -12.14
N ALA A 782 -16.59 8.98 -12.26
CA ALA A 782 -15.62 8.19 -11.50
C ALA A 782 -14.17 8.64 -11.77
N SER A 783 -13.91 9.16 -12.97
CA SER A 783 -12.61 9.61 -13.47
C SER A 783 -12.58 11.12 -13.74
N THR A 784 -13.40 11.89 -13.02
CA THR A 784 -13.40 13.36 -13.09
C THR A 784 -13.17 13.96 -11.69
N PRO A 785 -12.08 14.74 -11.47
CA PRO A 785 -11.83 15.37 -10.19
C PRO A 785 -12.80 16.53 -9.96
N ASP A 786 -13.02 16.91 -8.69
CA ASP A 786 -14.01 17.92 -8.32
C ASP A 786 -13.73 19.28 -9.01
N GLU A 787 -12.47 19.65 -9.19
CA GLU A 787 -12.03 20.87 -9.90
C GLU A 787 -12.48 20.92 -11.37
N ASP A 788 -12.63 19.76 -12.01
CA ASP A 788 -13.05 19.63 -13.40
C ASP A 788 -14.57 19.55 -13.58
N THR A 789 -15.29 19.27 -12.48
CA THR A 789 -16.74 19.13 -12.54
C THR A 789 -17.45 20.46 -12.73
N GLY A 790 -16.87 21.58 -12.26
CA GLY A 790 -17.22 22.98 -12.56
C GLY A 790 -18.64 23.45 -12.18
N TRP A 791 -19.67 22.62 -12.35
CA TRP A 791 -21.09 22.87 -12.09
C TRP A 791 -21.90 21.60 -12.43
N LEU A 792 -23.05 21.37 -11.78
CA LEU A 792 -23.94 20.23 -12.08
C LEU A 792 -24.52 20.31 -13.50
N GLU A 793 -24.69 21.52 -14.02
CA GLU A 793 -25.27 21.82 -15.34
C GLU A 793 -24.45 21.24 -16.50
N LYS A 794 -23.13 21.09 -16.34
CA LYS A 794 -22.25 20.55 -17.39
C LYS A 794 -22.22 19.03 -17.36
N LEU A 795 -22.42 18.45 -16.19
CA LEU A 795 -22.50 17.00 -16.03
C LEU A 795 -23.86 16.45 -16.48
N TYR A 796 -24.94 17.16 -16.19
CA TYR A 796 -26.31 16.61 -16.34
C TYR A 796 -27.28 17.47 -17.15
N GLY A 797 -26.84 18.65 -17.61
CA GLY A 797 -27.74 19.67 -18.17
C GLY A 797 -28.53 20.42 -17.10
N THR A 798 -29.09 21.58 -17.48
CA THR A 798 -29.79 22.50 -16.56
C THR A 798 -30.98 21.84 -15.85
N ALA A 799 -31.79 21.08 -16.57
CA ALA A 799 -33.00 20.48 -16.01
C ALA A 799 -32.69 19.43 -14.94
N ASN A 800 -31.75 18.52 -15.19
CA ASN A 800 -31.37 17.52 -14.20
C ASN A 800 -30.57 18.15 -13.04
N ALA A 801 -29.74 19.16 -13.30
CA ALA A 801 -29.05 19.90 -12.24
C ALA A 801 -30.04 20.57 -11.27
N GLN A 802 -31.09 21.21 -11.79
CA GLN A 802 -32.15 21.79 -10.96
C GLN A 802 -32.90 20.70 -10.18
N PHE A 803 -33.32 19.62 -10.85
CA PHE A 803 -33.98 18.48 -10.22
C PHE A 803 -33.15 17.91 -9.06
N LEU A 804 -31.83 17.72 -9.26
CA LEU A 804 -30.93 17.20 -8.24
C LEU A 804 -30.82 18.12 -7.03
N ARG A 805 -30.72 19.45 -7.23
CA ARG A 805 -30.68 20.43 -6.13
C ARG A 805 -31.98 20.47 -5.34
N GLU A 806 -33.12 20.50 -6.03
CA GLU A 806 -34.44 20.48 -5.39
C GLU A 806 -34.66 19.19 -4.60
N LEU A 807 -34.27 18.04 -5.17
CA LEU A 807 -34.35 16.76 -4.48
C LEU A 807 -33.41 16.73 -3.27
N LYS A 808 -32.19 17.25 -3.37
CA LYS A 808 -31.23 17.33 -2.27
C LYS A 808 -31.79 18.19 -1.13
N LYS A 809 -32.36 19.37 -1.44
CA LYS A 809 -33.04 20.23 -0.45
C LYS A 809 -34.16 19.52 0.29
N LYS A 810 -34.87 18.63 -0.39
CA LYS A 810 -36.00 17.89 0.18
C LYS A 810 -35.57 16.66 0.99
N ARG A 811 -34.57 15.91 0.51
CA ARG A 811 -34.22 14.57 1.02
C ARG A 811 -33.00 14.57 1.94
N ASP A 812 -32.13 15.56 1.83
CA ASP A 812 -30.94 15.71 2.65
C ASP A 812 -30.65 17.20 2.92
N PRO A 813 -31.57 17.93 3.61
CA PRO A 813 -31.43 19.36 3.87
C PRO A 813 -30.24 19.73 4.77
N GLU A 814 -29.74 18.78 5.57
CA GLU A 814 -28.59 18.94 6.46
C GLU A 814 -27.27 18.58 5.77
N ALA A 815 -27.30 18.19 4.50
CA ALA A 815 -26.14 17.80 3.70
C ALA A 815 -25.31 16.67 4.36
N ILE A 816 -25.98 15.67 4.92
CA ILE A 816 -25.39 14.46 5.51
C ILE A 816 -24.48 13.76 4.50
N PHE A 817 -24.91 13.65 3.24
CA PHE A 817 -24.13 13.05 2.15
C PHE A 817 -23.44 14.11 1.28
N LYS A 818 -22.80 15.12 1.88
CA LYS A 818 -22.07 16.18 1.14
C LYS A 818 -20.78 15.71 0.44
N HIS A 819 -20.24 14.57 0.88
CA HIS A 819 -19.03 13.97 0.31
C HIS A 819 -19.32 12.94 -0.79
N ALA A 820 -20.61 12.71 -1.10
CA ALA A 820 -21.00 11.88 -2.24
C ALA A 820 -20.61 12.56 -3.57
N ILE A 821 -20.36 11.74 -4.59
CA ILE A 821 -20.03 12.22 -5.94
C ILE A 821 -21.27 12.09 -6.84
N PRO A 822 -21.62 13.12 -7.63
CA PRO A 822 -21.01 14.46 -7.66
C PRO A 822 -21.37 15.23 -6.38
N ARG A 823 -20.61 16.27 -6.03
CA ARG A 823 -21.03 17.15 -4.93
C ARG A 823 -22.24 17.97 -5.38
N ILE A 824 -23.32 17.91 -4.61
CA ILE A 824 -24.52 18.76 -4.79
C ILE A 824 -24.52 19.80 -3.68
N GLN A 825 -24.22 21.06 -4.02
CA GLN A 825 -24.30 22.18 -3.08
C GLN A 825 -25.77 22.61 -2.92
N LEU A 826 -26.19 22.83 -1.67
CA LEU A 826 -27.54 23.26 -1.27
C LEU A 826 -27.74 24.78 -1.34
#